data_AF-A0A8J8FWR2-F1
#
_entry.id   AF-A0A8J8FWR2-F1
#
_cell.length_a   1.000
_cell.length_b   1.000
_cell.length_c   1.000
_cell.angle_alpha   90.00
_cell.angle_beta   90.00
_cell.angle_gamma   90.00
#
_symmetry.space_group_name_H-M   'P 1'
#
loop_
_entity.id
_entity.type
_entity.pdbx_description
1 polymer ?
#
loop_
_entity_poly.entity_id
_entity_poly.type
_entity_poly.pdbx_seq_one_letter_code
_entity_poly.pdbx_strand_id
1 'polypeptide(L)'
;MNLKRKEILIAVFVLGIFFTSSATVFGEQNSHSTTVIVPSLVNNPLDNVTIEMIPSIDSHREDKIPSILPGGSFSVRFNLTNYSEQQLRLLEMFPETNDFGLLADNFTSSKDIFDPEESWITDEYTIDIVPSQAVVGDPIDVAIVLDISGSMQDEIDVLKADLIEVIEELEDTVPDIRIGLVFFGGDYDIPMQDPYNNPALVHDLTNDFQHIVNVLSATTAAGGYEPWGDALWVAQNYLSWRDNSVKLLTLITDEPCDTGEIIGDGPLEVPPNSLEADYDGPLLYELYANFSEEGYIICSIVATSSNDKTIEQLHSAAMLTGGTYIRLGDGELQTSDLPFIIGELVEQYAVELDLKIKVVLSHLNDADVREYRTETFTVLIDDLPPEIDFWVYTSVDIFTDERFLNVNCKVKDVTGVPYVEIYYKMEKNGFWLISNGTEVEKDLYLLSIPYDLFTSEIFYQIYTKDWLGNEITTTVQSIKITDEEEFSTLESGKRQEVTLIPEQNIMMIIKGHQTDDSFLIVLSENLDYAFDLVVLDLNLSAIVESESNCYSIAITVPAGHVFKIQLLAAEYTGVSVSSQILESINFAEEKMCILEYDDVVLLEIDNKSGEERSRSILADSVLVETKIYVFNASNWELLISGYSEVVLPDEKCYVLIYPIYHYGEIEISYNYEDLNEPSGHYYAENSSFLWSFTLFSLFALAYILRRKRM
;
A
#
# COMPACT_ATOMS: atom_id res chain seq x y z
N MET A 1 -66.81 3.51 7.60
CA MET A 1 -67.26 2.75 6.42
C MET A 1 -66.04 2.61 5.53
N ASN A 2 -65.43 1.40 5.50
CA ASN A 2 -64.44 0.81 4.54
C ASN A 2 -63.30 1.69 3.95
N LEU A 3 -62.07 1.25 3.69
CA LEU A 3 -61.13 0.16 4.07
C LEU A 3 -59.87 0.41 3.18
N LYS A 4 -58.64 0.18 3.69
CA LYS A 4 -57.35 -0.06 2.96
C LYS A 4 -56.54 1.16 2.47
N ARG A 5 -55.33 1.43 3.04
CA ARG A 5 -53.95 0.93 2.70
C ARG A 5 -53.42 1.57 1.38
N LYS A 6 -52.19 2.10 1.20
CA LYS A 6 -50.84 1.89 1.78
C LYS A 6 -49.86 2.97 1.22
N GLU A 7 -48.84 3.37 2.02
CA GLU A 7 -47.40 3.64 1.67
C GLU A 7 -47.04 4.77 0.65
N ILE A 8 -45.97 5.61 0.73
CA ILE A 8 -44.75 5.79 1.56
C ILE A 8 -44.23 7.26 1.39
N LEU A 9 -43.47 7.75 2.38
CA LEU A 9 -42.86 9.08 2.58
C LEU A 9 -41.37 9.09 2.09
N ILE A 10 -40.80 10.22 1.62
CA ILE A 10 -39.63 11.01 2.14
C ILE A 10 -39.21 11.94 0.96
N ALA A 11 -39.11 13.28 0.97
CA ALA A 11 -38.62 14.35 1.86
C ALA A 11 -37.10 14.64 1.76
N VAL A 12 -36.73 15.71 1.03
CA VAL A 12 -35.38 16.32 0.97
C VAL A 12 -35.51 17.83 1.21
N PHE A 13 -34.80 18.37 2.21
CA PHE A 13 -34.63 19.81 2.53
C PHE A 13 -33.19 19.99 3.09
N VAL A 14 -32.24 20.60 2.35
CA VAL A 14 -31.77 22.02 2.32
C VAL A 14 -30.90 22.48 3.52
N LEU A 15 -29.65 22.89 3.21
CA LEU A 15 -28.87 24.04 3.72
C LEU A 15 -27.57 24.12 2.87
N GLY A 16 -26.97 25.23 2.42
CA GLY A 16 -27.17 26.66 2.65
C GLY A 16 -25.81 27.36 2.81
N ILE A 17 -25.08 27.65 1.72
CA ILE A 17 -23.81 28.41 1.71
C ILE A 17 -24.09 29.89 1.40
N PHE A 18 -23.58 30.81 2.23
CA PHE A 18 -23.49 32.24 1.95
C PHE A 18 -22.05 32.60 1.58
N PHE A 19 -21.83 33.09 0.36
CA PHE A 19 -20.64 33.84 -0.05
C PHE A 19 -20.85 35.33 0.23
N THR A 20 -19.79 36.03 0.67
CA THR A 20 -19.65 37.48 0.45
C THR A 20 -18.35 37.78 -0.30
N SER A 21 -18.54 38.47 -1.42
CA SER A 21 -17.59 38.96 -2.41
C SER A 21 -16.64 40.05 -1.92
N SER A 22 -15.49 40.21 -2.60
CA SER A 22 -14.98 41.51 -3.06
C SER A 22 -13.96 41.34 -4.19
N ALA A 23 -14.38 41.69 -5.42
CA ALA A 23 -13.51 41.88 -6.57
C ALA A 23 -13.02 43.33 -6.62
N THR A 24 -11.76 43.55 -6.97
CA THR A 24 -11.24 44.89 -7.33
C THR A 24 -10.77 44.86 -8.79
N VAL A 25 -11.28 45.81 -9.57
CA VAL A 25 -11.07 46.00 -11.01
C VAL A 25 -10.11 47.16 -11.26
N PHE A 26 -9.14 46.97 -12.16
CA PHE A 26 -8.47 47.96 -13.01
C PHE A 26 -8.06 47.19 -14.30
N GLY A 27 -8.45 47.49 -15.55
CA GLY A 27 -8.29 48.72 -16.36
C GLY A 27 -6.81 48.88 -16.75
N GLU A 28 -6.29 48.85 -17.99
CA GLU A 28 -6.78 49.16 -19.34
C GLU A 28 -5.81 48.60 -20.42
N GLN A 29 -6.37 48.35 -21.62
CA GLN A 29 -5.83 48.47 -23.00
C GLN A 29 -4.38 48.06 -23.40
N ASN A 30 -4.29 47.12 -24.36
CA ASN A 30 -3.88 47.47 -25.74
C ASN A 30 -4.15 46.35 -26.76
N SER A 31 -4.66 46.78 -27.92
CA SER A 31 -5.09 45.98 -29.06
C SER A 31 -3.94 45.65 -30.01
N HIS A 32 -3.70 44.37 -30.33
CA HIS A 32 -3.14 43.89 -31.61
C HIS A 32 -3.82 42.56 -31.96
N SER A 33 -4.69 42.56 -32.98
CA SER A 33 -5.34 41.34 -33.48
C SER A 33 -4.40 40.62 -34.45
N THR A 34 -3.72 39.60 -33.96
CA THR A 34 -3.08 38.59 -34.81
C THR A 34 -4.07 37.44 -34.94
N THR A 35 -4.67 37.29 -36.12
CA THR A 35 -5.52 36.12 -36.41
C THR A 35 -4.62 34.90 -36.53
N VAL A 36 -4.35 34.23 -35.42
CA VAL A 36 -3.81 32.88 -35.42
C VAL A 36 -4.99 31.97 -35.79
N ILE A 37 -4.94 31.39 -36.98
CA ILE A 37 -5.79 30.25 -37.33
C ILE A 37 -5.26 29.11 -36.46
N VAL A 38 -5.87 28.91 -35.30
CA VAL A 38 -5.76 27.64 -34.59
C VAL A 38 -6.47 26.64 -35.51
N PRO A 39 -5.80 25.60 -36.04
CA PRO A 39 -6.51 24.52 -36.68
C PRO A 39 -7.48 24.00 -35.63
N SER A 40 -8.78 24.07 -35.90
CA SER A 40 -9.76 23.35 -35.08
C SER A 40 -9.24 21.93 -34.96
N LEU A 41 -8.90 21.47 -33.74
CA LEU A 41 -8.66 20.06 -33.48
C LEU A 41 -9.88 19.34 -34.05
N VAL A 42 -9.68 18.65 -35.17
CA VAL A 42 -10.70 17.77 -35.72
C VAL A 42 -10.66 16.59 -34.78
N ASN A 43 -11.57 16.58 -33.81
CA ASN A 43 -11.71 15.44 -32.90
C ASN A 43 -11.96 14.20 -33.76
N ASN A 44 -11.13 13.18 -33.61
CA ASN A 44 -11.30 11.92 -34.33
C ASN A 44 -12.63 11.32 -33.83
N PRO A 45 -13.58 11.00 -34.72
CA PRO A 45 -14.88 10.53 -34.28
C PRO A 45 -14.80 9.18 -33.53
N LEU A 46 -13.70 8.42 -33.68
CA LEU A 46 -13.40 7.24 -32.86
C LEU A 46 -13.17 7.57 -31.37
N ASP A 47 -12.80 8.79 -31.02
CA ASP A 47 -12.60 9.21 -29.62
C ASP A 47 -13.93 9.17 -28.83
N ASN A 48 -15.07 9.23 -29.52
CA ASN A 48 -16.41 9.13 -28.94
C ASN A 48 -17.03 7.73 -29.05
N VAL A 49 -16.26 6.72 -29.45
CA VAL A 49 -16.70 5.32 -29.39
C VAL A 49 -16.22 4.72 -28.07
N THR A 50 -17.11 4.18 -27.25
CA THR A 50 -16.68 3.43 -26.05
C THR A 50 -16.50 1.97 -26.40
N ILE A 51 -15.49 1.32 -25.83
CA ILE A 51 -15.24 -0.12 -25.96
C ILE A 51 -15.37 -0.73 -24.57
N GLU A 52 -16.26 -1.70 -24.40
CA GLU A 52 -16.43 -2.43 -23.15
C GLU A 52 -16.04 -3.90 -23.39
N MET A 53 -15.07 -4.39 -22.62
CA MET A 53 -14.66 -5.79 -22.65
C MET A 53 -15.65 -6.65 -21.85
N ILE A 54 -16.11 -7.75 -22.44
CA ILE A 54 -17.02 -8.72 -21.82
C ILE A 54 -16.31 -10.08 -21.82
N PRO A 55 -15.51 -10.39 -20.78
CA PRO A 55 -14.86 -11.69 -20.65
C PRO A 55 -15.86 -12.78 -20.26
N SER A 56 -15.54 -14.04 -20.57
CA SER A 56 -16.31 -15.23 -20.16
C SER A 56 -15.92 -15.73 -18.76
N ILE A 57 -14.91 -15.11 -18.16
CA ILE A 57 -14.45 -15.34 -16.80
C ILE A 57 -14.98 -14.22 -15.92
N ASP A 58 -15.43 -14.59 -14.73
CA ASP A 58 -15.89 -13.61 -13.74
C ASP A 58 -14.68 -12.95 -13.08
N SER A 59 -14.84 -11.69 -12.68
CA SER A 59 -13.91 -11.04 -11.76
C SER A 59 -14.51 -11.10 -10.36
N HIS A 60 -13.70 -11.54 -9.40
CA HIS A 60 -14.05 -11.54 -7.98
C HIS A 60 -13.52 -10.31 -7.25
N ARG A 61 -12.88 -9.39 -7.98
CA ARG A 61 -12.34 -8.11 -7.49
C ARG A 61 -13.40 -7.02 -7.57
N GLU A 62 -13.24 -5.98 -6.74
CA GLU A 62 -14.12 -4.80 -6.77
C GLU A 62 -13.96 -3.97 -8.05
N ASP A 63 -12.75 -3.91 -8.61
CA ASP A 63 -12.41 -3.20 -9.86
C ASP A 63 -12.92 -3.92 -11.12
N LYS A 64 -13.41 -5.16 -10.96
CA LYS A 64 -13.89 -6.04 -12.03
C LYS A 64 -12.82 -6.43 -13.06
N ILE A 65 -11.54 -6.32 -12.75
CA ILE A 65 -10.48 -6.85 -13.60
C ILE A 65 -10.52 -8.38 -13.52
N PRO A 66 -10.69 -9.08 -14.65
CA PRO A 66 -10.73 -10.54 -14.65
C PRO A 66 -9.35 -11.14 -14.38
N SER A 67 -9.34 -12.32 -13.75
CA SER A 67 -8.11 -13.07 -13.45
C SER A 67 -8.20 -14.50 -13.95
N ILE A 68 -7.07 -15.12 -14.29
CA ILE A 68 -7.02 -16.48 -14.82
C ILE A 68 -5.73 -17.22 -14.43
N LEU A 69 -5.79 -18.54 -14.25
CA LEU A 69 -4.59 -19.36 -14.08
C LEU A 69 -3.73 -19.40 -15.35
N PRO A 70 -2.39 -19.53 -15.23
CA PRO A 70 -1.53 -19.85 -16.36
C PRO A 70 -2.00 -21.10 -17.11
N GLY A 71 -1.95 -21.05 -18.44
CA GLY A 71 -2.41 -22.15 -19.29
C GLY A 71 -3.92 -22.33 -19.39
N GLY A 72 -4.70 -21.45 -18.75
CA GLY A 72 -6.13 -21.37 -18.94
C GLY A 72 -6.53 -20.92 -20.35
N SER A 73 -7.82 -20.91 -20.62
CA SER A 73 -8.38 -20.24 -21.79
C SER A 73 -9.66 -19.55 -21.40
N PHE A 74 -9.95 -18.42 -22.02
CA PHE A 74 -11.22 -17.72 -21.85
C PHE A 74 -11.67 -17.14 -23.17
N SER A 75 -12.93 -16.77 -23.24
CA SER A 75 -13.50 -16.08 -24.38
C SER A 75 -13.83 -14.64 -24.03
N VAL A 76 -13.70 -13.73 -24.98
CA VAL A 76 -14.00 -12.32 -24.78
C VAL A 76 -14.85 -11.80 -25.94
N ARG A 77 -15.77 -10.90 -25.64
CA ARG A 77 -16.50 -10.08 -26.62
C ARG A 77 -16.28 -8.62 -26.30
N PHE A 78 -16.47 -7.75 -27.28
CA PHE A 78 -16.39 -6.31 -27.09
C PHE A 78 -17.72 -5.68 -27.45
N ASN A 79 -18.23 -4.85 -26.56
CA ASN A 79 -19.41 -4.02 -26.80
C ASN A 79 -18.96 -2.61 -27.15
N LEU A 80 -19.08 -2.25 -28.42
CA LEU A 80 -18.76 -0.91 -28.92
C LEU A 80 -20.03 -0.08 -28.89
N THR A 81 -19.97 1.17 -28.43
CA THR A 81 -21.10 2.11 -28.52
C THR A 81 -20.65 3.43 -29.13
N ASN A 82 -21.32 3.87 -30.20
CA ASN A 82 -21.00 5.11 -30.89
C ASN A 82 -21.70 6.31 -30.24
N TYR A 83 -20.99 7.11 -29.45
CA TYR A 83 -21.51 8.39 -28.95
C TYR A 83 -21.14 9.58 -29.83
N SER A 84 -20.49 9.35 -30.97
CA SER A 84 -20.27 10.39 -31.97
C SER A 84 -21.59 10.81 -32.61
N GLU A 85 -21.71 12.09 -32.97
CA GLU A 85 -22.81 12.57 -33.81
C GLU A 85 -22.68 12.08 -35.27
N GLN A 86 -21.55 11.44 -35.61
CA GLN A 86 -21.23 10.96 -36.95
C GLN A 86 -21.50 9.46 -37.10
N GLN A 87 -21.99 9.09 -38.28
CA GLN A 87 -22.05 7.70 -38.73
C GLN A 87 -20.64 7.26 -39.15
N LEU A 88 -20.17 6.12 -38.62
CA LEU A 88 -18.88 5.55 -39.00
C LEU A 88 -19.08 4.50 -40.09
N ARG A 89 -18.16 4.45 -41.06
CA ARG A 89 -18.22 3.51 -42.20
C ARG A 89 -17.06 2.54 -42.16
N LEU A 90 -17.33 1.27 -42.45
CA LEU A 90 -16.35 0.19 -42.44
C LEU A 90 -15.53 0.19 -41.15
N LEU A 91 -16.23 0.09 -40.01
CA LEU A 91 -15.59 -0.05 -38.71
C LEU A 91 -15.00 -1.46 -38.62
N GLU A 92 -13.70 -1.57 -38.39
CA GLU A 92 -13.00 -2.84 -38.20
C GLU A 92 -12.30 -2.84 -36.84
N MET A 93 -12.36 -3.97 -36.14
CA MET A 93 -11.72 -4.18 -34.84
C MET A 93 -10.76 -5.35 -34.91
N PHE A 94 -9.54 -5.12 -34.42
CA PHE A 94 -8.46 -6.08 -34.36
C PHE A 94 -7.99 -6.21 -32.90
N PRO A 95 -8.32 -7.32 -32.21
CA PRO A 95 -7.66 -7.62 -30.96
C PRO A 95 -6.25 -8.18 -31.23
N GLU A 96 -5.30 -7.74 -30.42
CA GLU A 96 -3.93 -8.23 -30.33
C GLU A 96 -3.68 -8.56 -28.86
N THR A 97 -2.99 -9.67 -28.58
CA THR A 97 -2.52 -10.01 -27.23
C THR A 97 -1.02 -9.79 -27.16
N ASN A 98 -0.48 -9.54 -25.96
CA ASN A 98 0.95 -9.71 -25.72
C ASN A 98 1.32 -11.20 -25.67
N ASP A 99 2.59 -11.49 -25.36
CA ASP A 99 3.17 -12.82 -25.46
C ASP A 99 2.55 -13.88 -24.51
N PHE A 100 1.71 -13.44 -23.55
CA PHE A 100 0.97 -14.32 -22.64
C PHE A 100 -0.33 -14.88 -23.21
N GLY A 101 -0.84 -14.30 -24.31
CA GLY A 101 -2.09 -14.71 -24.93
C GLY A 101 -1.90 -15.17 -26.37
N LEU A 102 -2.58 -16.25 -26.73
CA LEU A 102 -2.75 -16.67 -28.11
C LEU A 102 -4.22 -16.56 -28.48
N LEU A 103 -4.52 -15.69 -29.45
CA LEU A 103 -5.83 -15.70 -30.10
C LEU A 103 -5.94 -16.98 -30.92
N ALA A 104 -6.89 -17.85 -30.57
CA ALA A 104 -7.08 -19.14 -31.24
C ALA A 104 -7.36 -18.98 -32.75
N ASP A 105 -7.90 -17.82 -33.14
CA ASP A 105 -8.19 -17.45 -34.52
C ASP A 105 -7.97 -15.94 -34.77
N ASN A 106 -7.34 -15.58 -35.89
CA ASN A 106 -7.19 -14.19 -36.35
C ASN A 106 -8.52 -13.66 -36.93
N PHE A 107 -9.51 -13.39 -36.08
CA PHE A 107 -10.77 -12.82 -36.51
C PHE A 107 -10.73 -11.29 -36.46
N THR A 108 -11.03 -10.64 -37.58
CA THR A 108 -11.41 -9.22 -37.60
C THR A 108 -12.92 -9.13 -37.51
N SER A 109 -13.44 -8.43 -36.50
CA SER A 109 -14.86 -8.07 -36.50
C SER A 109 -15.02 -6.81 -37.33
N SER A 110 -16.03 -6.78 -38.20
CA SER A 110 -16.30 -5.60 -39.04
C SER A 110 -17.78 -5.24 -39.07
N LYS A 111 -18.04 -3.95 -39.22
CA LYS A 111 -19.38 -3.39 -39.34
C LYS A 111 -19.39 -2.31 -40.42
N ASP A 112 -20.19 -2.54 -41.47
CA ASP A 112 -20.23 -1.66 -42.65
C ASP A 112 -20.68 -0.23 -42.32
N ILE A 113 -21.66 -0.10 -41.44
CA ILE A 113 -22.26 1.17 -41.00
C ILE A 113 -22.49 1.08 -39.50
N PHE A 114 -22.00 2.06 -38.76
CA PHE A 114 -22.20 2.19 -37.32
C PHE A 114 -22.82 3.55 -37.00
N ASP A 115 -24.13 3.53 -36.72
CA ASP A 115 -24.95 4.73 -36.55
C ASP A 115 -24.70 5.42 -35.19
N PRO A 116 -24.96 6.73 -35.04
CA PRO A 116 -24.97 7.40 -33.75
C PRO A 116 -25.90 6.71 -32.75
N GLU A 117 -25.46 6.59 -31.49
CA GLU A 117 -26.13 5.89 -30.38
C GLU A 117 -26.31 4.38 -30.58
N GLU A 118 -25.76 3.80 -31.64
CA GLU A 118 -25.80 2.36 -31.87
C GLU A 118 -24.78 1.62 -30.99
N SER A 119 -25.17 0.46 -30.47
CA SER A 119 -24.26 -0.50 -29.83
C SER A 119 -24.05 -1.73 -30.71
N TRP A 120 -22.84 -2.27 -30.70
CA TRP A 120 -22.45 -3.44 -31.46
C TRP A 120 -21.60 -4.37 -30.59
N ILE A 121 -22.09 -5.60 -30.41
CA ILE A 121 -21.33 -6.67 -29.77
C ILE A 121 -20.63 -7.46 -30.86
N THR A 122 -19.32 -7.60 -30.73
CA THR A 122 -18.48 -8.35 -31.66
C THR A 122 -18.69 -9.86 -31.55
N ASP A 123 -18.11 -10.59 -32.49
CA ASP A 123 -18.01 -12.05 -32.37
C ASP A 123 -17.13 -12.42 -31.16
N GLU A 124 -17.23 -13.68 -30.73
CA GLU A 124 -16.48 -14.21 -29.59
C GLU A 124 -15.04 -14.54 -29.98
N TYR A 125 -14.09 -14.06 -29.18
CA TYR A 125 -12.67 -14.30 -29.33
C TYR A 125 -12.20 -15.26 -28.25
N THR A 126 -11.68 -16.43 -28.61
CA THR A 126 -11.04 -17.31 -27.64
C THR A 126 -9.56 -16.95 -27.52
N ILE A 127 -9.14 -16.69 -26.28
CA ILE A 127 -7.75 -16.42 -25.89
C ILE A 127 -7.29 -17.62 -25.06
N ASP A 128 -6.29 -18.32 -25.60
CA ASP A 128 -5.55 -19.34 -24.86
C ASP A 128 -4.39 -18.65 -24.14
N ILE A 129 -4.35 -18.76 -22.82
CA ILE A 129 -3.16 -18.35 -22.05
C ILE A 129 -2.10 -19.40 -22.32
N VAL A 130 -0.92 -18.94 -22.72
CA VAL A 130 0.18 -19.87 -22.99
C VAL A 130 0.51 -20.62 -21.69
N PRO A 131 0.34 -21.95 -21.63
CA PRO A 131 0.65 -22.71 -20.43
C PRO A 131 2.14 -22.58 -20.13
N SER A 132 2.47 -22.42 -18.85
CA SER A 132 3.81 -22.56 -18.29
C SER A 132 4.40 -23.94 -18.62
N GLN A 133 4.85 -24.14 -19.85
CA GLN A 133 5.87 -25.11 -20.23
C GLN A 133 7.15 -24.32 -20.37
N ALA A 134 7.78 -23.96 -19.24
CA ALA A 134 8.87 -22.99 -19.21
C ALA A 134 8.50 -21.77 -20.08
N VAL A 135 7.45 -21.06 -19.65
CA VAL A 135 7.20 -19.74 -20.23
C VAL A 135 8.45 -18.94 -19.89
N VAL A 136 9.28 -18.73 -20.90
CA VAL A 136 10.20 -17.59 -20.97
C VAL A 136 9.34 -16.41 -20.56
N GLY A 137 9.37 -16.03 -19.28
CA GLY A 137 8.92 -14.72 -18.84
C GLY A 137 9.59 -13.71 -19.77
N ASP A 138 8.96 -12.55 -19.99
CA ASP A 138 9.56 -11.53 -20.84
C ASP A 138 11.03 -11.39 -20.44
N PRO A 139 11.99 -11.66 -21.37
CA PRO A 139 13.35 -11.94 -20.98
C PRO A 139 13.87 -10.90 -20.00
N ILE A 140 14.11 -11.22 -18.74
CA ILE A 140 14.33 -10.16 -17.75
C ILE A 140 15.76 -9.63 -17.84
N ASP A 141 15.89 -8.31 -17.89
CA ASP A 141 17.17 -7.64 -17.71
C ASP A 141 17.17 -7.03 -16.31
N VAL A 142 18.22 -7.34 -15.55
CA VAL A 142 18.37 -6.90 -14.17
C VAL A 142 19.67 -6.13 -14.06
N ALA A 143 19.62 -4.86 -13.67
CA ALA A 143 20.81 -4.09 -13.33
C ALA A 143 20.88 -3.93 -11.81
N ILE A 144 21.92 -4.51 -11.18
CA ILE A 144 22.21 -4.23 -9.78
C ILE A 144 23.07 -2.98 -9.75
N VAL A 145 22.51 -1.90 -9.20
CA VAL A 145 23.17 -0.61 -9.03
C VAL A 145 23.64 -0.55 -7.59
N LEU A 146 24.91 -0.88 -7.37
CA LEU A 146 25.46 -1.19 -6.06
C LEU A 146 26.45 -0.11 -5.61
N ASP A 147 26.19 0.41 -4.42
CA ASP A 147 27.10 1.26 -3.69
C ASP A 147 28.34 0.48 -3.23
N ILE A 148 29.51 1.09 -3.48
CA ILE A 148 30.83 0.60 -3.09
C ILE A 148 31.55 1.57 -2.17
N SER A 149 30.83 2.43 -1.45
CA SER A 149 31.35 3.26 -0.37
C SER A 149 31.90 2.41 0.78
N GLY A 150 32.70 3.03 1.66
CA GLY A 150 33.40 2.32 2.72
C GLY A 150 32.50 1.61 3.74
N SER A 151 31.27 2.07 3.92
CA SER A 151 30.27 1.55 4.84
C SER A 151 29.60 0.27 4.32
N MET A 152 29.42 0.16 3.00
CA MET A 152 28.79 -0.98 2.32
C MET A 152 29.59 -2.29 2.30
N GLN A 153 30.68 -2.38 3.08
CA GLN A 153 31.59 -3.52 3.04
C GLN A 153 30.92 -4.82 3.51
N ASP A 154 30.01 -4.76 4.48
CA ASP A 154 29.32 -5.93 5.02
C ASP A 154 28.30 -6.49 4.01
N GLU A 155 27.51 -5.61 3.38
CA GLU A 155 26.58 -5.93 2.29
C GLU A 155 27.30 -6.55 1.10
N ILE A 156 28.43 -5.95 0.68
CA ILE A 156 29.25 -6.48 -0.42
C ILE A 156 29.80 -7.88 -0.07
N ASP A 157 30.21 -8.11 1.17
CA ASP A 157 30.76 -9.40 1.59
C ASP A 157 29.69 -10.50 1.63
N VAL A 158 28.45 -10.17 2.01
CA VAL A 158 27.31 -11.09 1.90
C VAL A 158 26.98 -11.39 0.44
N LEU A 159 26.89 -10.36 -0.42
CA LEU A 159 26.67 -10.55 -1.85
C LEU A 159 27.74 -11.44 -2.49
N LYS A 160 29.01 -11.29 -2.10
CA LYS A 160 30.08 -12.18 -2.58
C LYS A 160 29.92 -13.64 -2.13
N ALA A 161 29.40 -13.86 -0.92
CA ALA A 161 29.28 -15.18 -0.35
C ALA A 161 28.16 -15.99 -1.02
N ASP A 162 26.98 -15.39 -1.14
CA ASP A 162 25.75 -16.15 -1.35
C ASP A 162 24.99 -15.77 -2.64
N LEU A 163 25.33 -14.66 -3.32
CA LEU A 163 24.65 -14.28 -4.57
C LEU A 163 24.85 -15.31 -5.69
N ILE A 164 25.93 -16.09 -5.68
CA ILE A 164 26.11 -17.17 -6.65
C ILE A 164 25.03 -18.24 -6.50
N GLU A 165 24.64 -18.59 -5.28
CA GLU A 165 23.61 -19.61 -5.03
C GLU A 165 22.26 -19.11 -5.52
N VAL A 166 21.95 -17.82 -5.26
CA VAL A 166 20.71 -17.18 -5.74
C VAL A 166 20.69 -17.09 -7.27
N ILE A 167 21.79 -16.70 -7.91
CA ILE A 167 21.84 -16.62 -9.37
C ILE A 167 21.70 -18.02 -10.02
N GLU A 168 22.31 -19.06 -9.42
CA GLU A 168 22.12 -20.44 -9.87
C GLU A 168 20.65 -20.89 -9.74
N GLU A 169 19.94 -20.45 -8.69
CA GLU A 169 18.50 -20.69 -8.53
C GLU A 169 17.67 -19.92 -9.57
N LEU A 170 17.99 -18.64 -9.80
CA LEU A 170 17.34 -17.80 -10.82
C LEU A 170 17.53 -18.33 -12.25
N GLU A 171 18.65 -18.97 -12.57
CA GLU A 171 18.82 -19.64 -13.86
C GLU A 171 17.81 -20.78 -14.08
N ASP A 172 17.42 -21.46 -13.01
CA ASP A 172 16.47 -22.56 -13.03
C ASP A 172 15.01 -22.07 -12.97
N THR A 173 14.73 -20.94 -12.30
CA THR A 173 13.38 -20.41 -12.08
C THR A 173 12.95 -19.33 -13.08
N VAL A 174 13.88 -18.48 -13.54
CA VAL A 174 13.60 -17.34 -14.44
C VAL A 174 14.21 -17.56 -15.84
N PRO A 175 13.40 -17.99 -16.81
CA PRO A 175 13.90 -18.25 -18.16
C PRO A 175 14.30 -16.96 -18.90
N ASP A 176 15.55 -16.92 -19.39
CA ASP A 176 16.17 -15.83 -20.17
C ASP A 176 16.48 -14.53 -19.41
N ILE A 177 17.16 -14.68 -18.27
CA ILE A 177 17.72 -13.59 -17.46
C ILE A 177 19.09 -13.08 -17.96
N ARG A 178 19.29 -11.76 -17.93
CA ARG A 178 20.62 -11.12 -17.99
C ARG A 178 20.81 -10.21 -16.80
N ILE A 179 21.99 -10.27 -16.20
CA ILE A 179 22.37 -9.41 -15.07
C ILE A 179 23.49 -8.48 -15.49
N GLY A 180 23.40 -7.22 -15.08
CA GLY A 180 24.42 -6.19 -15.21
C GLY A 180 24.75 -5.60 -13.84
N LEU A 181 25.90 -4.96 -13.73
CA LEU A 181 26.33 -4.29 -12.50
C LEU A 181 26.71 -2.85 -12.82
N VAL A 182 26.24 -1.91 -12.03
CA VAL A 182 26.71 -0.52 -12.06
C VAL A 182 27.17 -0.19 -10.65
N PHE A 183 28.45 0.11 -10.51
CA PHE A 183 29.02 0.54 -9.23
C PHE A 183 29.07 2.06 -9.17
N PHE A 184 28.83 2.59 -7.98
CA PHE A 184 29.07 3.98 -7.62
C PHE A 184 29.58 4.00 -6.18
N GLY A 185 30.27 5.06 -5.77
CA GLY A 185 30.95 5.07 -4.47
C GLY A 185 32.43 5.35 -4.65
N GLY A 186 32.99 6.20 -3.80
CA GLY A 186 34.42 6.50 -3.85
C GLY A 186 34.90 7.70 -3.05
N ASP A 187 36.18 8.02 -3.19
CA ASP A 187 36.77 9.24 -2.63
C ASP A 187 36.38 10.46 -3.47
N TYR A 188 35.83 11.50 -2.83
CA TYR A 188 35.50 12.80 -3.42
C TYR A 188 36.63 13.44 -4.25
N ASP A 189 37.88 13.17 -3.90
CA ASP A 189 39.07 13.72 -4.58
C ASP A 189 39.42 12.98 -5.89
N ILE A 190 38.68 11.93 -6.24
CA ILE A 190 38.95 11.08 -7.40
C ILE A 190 37.71 11.07 -8.32
N PRO A 191 37.67 11.96 -9.33
CA PRO A 191 36.54 12.07 -10.28
C PRO A 191 36.23 10.80 -11.10
N MET A 192 37.12 9.81 -11.06
CA MET A 192 36.94 8.51 -11.72
C MET A 192 36.08 7.53 -10.91
N GLN A 193 35.38 7.99 -9.87
CA GLN A 193 34.51 7.13 -9.04
C GLN A 193 33.01 7.38 -9.27
N ASP A 194 32.68 8.29 -10.19
CA ASP A 194 31.36 8.39 -10.83
C ASP A 194 31.31 7.45 -12.05
N PRO A 195 30.31 6.55 -12.16
CA PRO A 195 30.16 5.64 -13.31
C PRO A 195 30.01 6.36 -14.65
N TYR A 196 29.52 7.61 -14.68
CA TYR A 196 29.45 8.42 -15.90
C TYR A 196 30.84 8.70 -16.47
N ASN A 197 31.82 8.96 -15.59
CA ASN A 197 33.20 9.28 -15.94
C ASN A 197 34.11 8.04 -16.01
N ASN A 198 33.71 6.92 -15.41
CA ASN A 198 34.50 5.70 -15.35
C ASN A 198 33.73 4.46 -15.82
N PRO A 199 33.86 4.10 -17.11
CA PRO A 199 33.26 2.90 -17.67
C PRO A 199 33.72 1.58 -17.03
N ALA A 200 34.79 1.58 -16.23
CA ALA A 200 35.22 0.38 -15.51
C ALA A 200 34.29 0.02 -14.33
N LEU A 201 33.39 0.94 -13.94
CA LEU A 201 32.35 0.70 -12.94
C LEU A 201 31.04 0.18 -13.56
N VAL A 202 30.98 0.09 -14.89
CA VAL A 202 29.78 -0.29 -15.63
C VAL A 202 30.02 -1.64 -16.31
N HIS A 203 29.30 -2.65 -15.87
CA HIS A 203 29.34 -4.01 -16.41
C HIS A 203 28.00 -4.30 -17.08
N ASP A 204 28.06 -4.47 -18.40
CA ASP A 204 26.87 -4.61 -19.24
C ASP A 204 26.06 -5.89 -18.92
N LEU A 205 24.77 -5.86 -19.27
CA LEU A 205 23.81 -6.95 -19.11
C LEU A 205 24.29 -8.22 -19.85
N THR A 206 24.52 -9.29 -19.10
CA THR A 206 25.04 -10.56 -19.62
C THR A 206 24.36 -11.76 -18.97
N ASN A 207 24.33 -12.89 -19.69
CA ASN A 207 23.97 -14.20 -19.14
C ASN A 207 25.20 -15.03 -18.73
N ASP A 208 26.39 -14.42 -18.73
CA ASP A 208 27.59 -15.01 -18.14
C ASP A 208 27.62 -14.64 -16.64
N PHE A 209 26.85 -15.35 -15.83
CA PHE A 209 26.78 -15.08 -14.39
C PHE A 209 28.11 -15.27 -13.67
N GLN A 210 28.97 -16.13 -14.21
CA GLN A 210 30.32 -16.27 -13.70
C GLN A 210 31.12 -14.97 -13.87
N HIS A 211 30.87 -14.19 -14.92
CA HIS A 211 31.42 -12.83 -15.05
C HIS A 211 30.96 -11.91 -13.93
N ILE A 212 29.65 -11.88 -13.63
CA ILE A 212 29.05 -11.07 -12.55
C ILE A 212 29.66 -11.42 -11.19
N VAL A 213 29.74 -12.71 -10.87
CA VAL A 213 30.38 -13.20 -9.64
C VAL A 213 31.84 -12.80 -9.57
N ASN A 214 32.59 -12.90 -10.67
CA ASN A 214 34.01 -12.53 -10.71
C ASN A 214 34.22 -11.03 -10.48
N VAL A 215 33.32 -10.21 -11.03
CA VAL A 215 33.35 -8.76 -10.86
C VAL A 215 33.06 -8.40 -9.40
N LEU A 216 31.94 -8.88 -8.82
CA LEU A 216 31.59 -8.65 -7.41
C LEU A 216 32.67 -9.17 -6.44
N SER A 217 33.24 -10.35 -6.72
CA SER A 217 34.34 -10.92 -5.93
C SER A 217 35.60 -10.03 -5.93
N ALA A 218 35.80 -9.24 -6.97
CA ALA A 218 36.92 -8.31 -7.10
C ALA A 218 36.61 -6.90 -6.52
N THR A 219 35.34 -6.62 -6.21
CA THR A 219 34.88 -5.34 -5.67
C THR A 219 35.25 -5.20 -4.19
N THR A 220 35.67 -3.99 -3.81
CA THR A 220 36.00 -3.62 -2.43
C THR A 220 35.39 -2.27 -2.12
N ALA A 221 34.82 -2.13 -0.93
CA ALA A 221 34.25 -0.88 -0.46
C ALA A 221 35.36 0.16 -0.18
N ALA A 222 35.17 1.40 -0.64
CA ALA A 222 36.06 2.52 -0.38
C ALA A 222 35.38 3.88 -0.59
N GLY A 223 35.77 4.87 0.23
CA GLY A 223 35.32 6.26 0.08
C GLY A 223 33.96 6.53 0.73
N GLY A 224 33.28 7.60 0.29
CA GLY A 224 31.98 8.06 0.80
C GLY A 224 31.32 9.13 -0.08
N TYR A 225 31.60 9.11 -1.40
CA TYR A 225 30.95 9.92 -2.43
C TYR A 225 30.02 9.01 -3.24
N GLU A 226 28.72 9.31 -3.29
CA GLU A 226 27.68 8.38 -3.74
C GLU A 226 26.71 9.01 -4.77
N PRO A 227 27.17 9.24 -6.02
CA PRO A 227 26.36 9.87 -7.06
C PRO A 227 25.41 8.86 -7.72
N TRP A 228 24.54 8.21 -6.94
CA TRP A 228 23.70 7.14 -7.46
C TRP A 228 22.63 7.63 -8.45
N GLY A 229 22.31 8.92 -8.48
CA GLY A 229 21.51 9.53 -9.55
C GLY A 229 22.19 9.39 -10.93
N ASP A 230 23.50 9.64 -11.00
CA ASP A 230 24.30 9.39 -12.21
C ASP A 230 24.40 7.91 -12.50
N ALA A 231 24.52 7.07 -11.48
CA ALA A 231 24.55 5.62 -11.63
C ALA A 231 23.25 5.08 -12.27
N LEU A 232 22.09 5.56 -11.82
CA LEU A 232 20.79 5.24 -12.43
C LEU A 232 20.72 5.78 -13.87
N TRP A 233 21.12 7.03 -14.10
CA TRP A 233 21.14 7.59 -15.45
C TRP A 233 22.03 6.76 -16.40
N VAL A 234 23.20 6.35 -15.94
CA VAL A 234 24.14 5.47 -16.67
C VAL A 234 23.53 4.10 -16.88
N ALA A 235 22.88 3.51 -15.87
CA ALA A 235 22.20 2.22 -16.01
C ALA A 235 21.17 2.28 -17.14
N GLN A 236 20.31 3.31 -17.17
CA GLN A 236 19.30 3.50 -18.23
C GLN A 236 19.94 3.70 -19.61
N ASN A 237 21.00 4.49 -19.72
CA ASN A 237 21.51 4.98 -21.00
C ASN A 237 22.66 4.14 -21.60
N TYR A 238 23.46 3.47 -20.78
CA TYR A 238 24.68 2.78 -21.22
C TYR A 238 24.62 1.25 -21.16
N LEU A 239 23.70 0.67 -20.38
CA LEU A 239 23.48 -0.78 -20.43
C LEU A 239 22.68 -1.15 -21.68
N SER A 240 22.98 -2.32 -22.23
CA SER A 240 22.38 -2.85 -23.46
C SER A 240 21.05 -3.56 -23.18
N TRP A 241 20.05 -2.82 -22.70
CA TRP A 241 18.70 -3.31 -22.44
C TRP A 241 18.05 -3.90 -23.68
N ARG A 242 17.28 -4.99 -23.51
CA ARG A 242 16.41 -5.54 -24.55
C ARG A 242 15.18 -4.66 -24.68
N ASP A 243 14.70 -4.47 -25.91
CA ASP A 243 13.44 -3.75 -26.15
C ASP A 243 12.22 -4.57 -25.65
N ASN A 244 12.38 -5.89 -25.54
CA ASN A 244 11.35 -6.85 -25.18
C ASN A 244 11.59 -7.52 -23.81
N SER A 245 12.24 -6.83 -22.89
CA SER A 245 12.51 -7.31 -21.53
C SER A 245 11.73 -6.55 -20.48
N VAL A 246 11.41 -7.21 -19.36
CA VAL A 246 11.24 -6.50 -18.09
C VAL A 246 12.58 -5.86 -17.72
N LYS A 247 12.57 -4.55 -17.45
CA LYS A 247 13.78 -3.79 -17.14
C LYS A 247 13.81 -3.45 -15.66
N LEU A 248 14.41 -4.36 -14.88
CA LEU A 248 14.49 -4.24 -13.43
C LEU A 248 15.83 -3.63 -13.02
N LEU A 249 15.79 -2.64 -12.15
CA LEU A 249 16.97 -2.08 -11.50
C LEU A 249 16.86 -2.31 -10.01
N THR A 250 17.92 -2.81 -9.40
CA THR A 250 18.00 -2.95 -7.95
C THR A 250 19.07 -1.99 -7.43
N LEU A 251 18.63 -0.85 -6.88
CA LEU A 251 19.51 0.15 -6.28
C LEU A 251 19.77 -0.23 -4.81
N ILE A 252 21.04 -0.34 -4.42
CA ILE A 252 21.46 -0.74 -3.08
C ILE A 252 22.48 0.27 -2.56
N THR A 253 22.17 0.97 -1.46
CA THR A 253 23.02 1.99 -0.83
C THR A 253 22.62 2.23 0.62
N ASP A 254 23.51 2.82 1.42
CA ASP A 254 23.21 3.28 2.76
C ASP A 254 23.10 4.81 2.91
N GLU A 255 23.46 5.60 1.91
CA GLU A 255 23.60 7.06 2.02
C GLU A 255 22.81 7.84 0.91
N PRO A 256 22.48 9.13 1.15
CA PRO A 256 21.66 9.92 0.24
C PRO A 256 22.42 10.24 -1.05
N CYS A 257 21.70 10.58 -2.13
CA CYS A 257 22.34 10.83 -3.42
C CYS A 257 23.29 12.01 -3.29
N ASP A 258 24.56 11.85 -3.62
CA ASP A 258 25.43 13.01 -3.85
C ASP A 258 25.14 13.66 -5.20
N THR A 259 25.56 14.92 -5.36
CA THR A 259 25.58 15.54 -6.69
C THR A 259 26.53 14.79 -7.62
N GLY A 260 25.98 14.25 -8.70
CA GLY A 260 26.73 13.72 -9.85
C GLY A 260 27.01 14.77 -10.93
N GLU A 261 27.66 14.34 -11.99
CA GLU A 261 27.95 15.16 -13.18
C GLU A 261 26.70 15.41 -14.04
N ILE A 262 25.73 14.50 -14.01
CA ILE A 262 24.47 14.57 -14.78
C ILE A 262 23.27 14.93 -13.90
N ILE A 263 23.15 14.28 -12.75
CA ILE A 263 22.07 14.38 -11.78
C ILE A 263 22.65 15.00 -10.50
N GLY A 264 22.33 16.27 -10.26
CA GLY A 264 23.19 17.14 -9.47
C GLY A 264 23.80 18.20 -10.37
N ASP A 265 24.14 19.36 -9.83
CA ASP A 265 24.24 20.65 -10.56
C ASP A 265 25.41 20.79 -11.58
N GLY A 266 25.78 19.74 -12.32
CA GLY A 266 26.76 19.73 -13.40
C GLY A 266 28.17 20.20 -13.01
N PRO A 267 29.15 20.15 -13.92
CA PRO A 267 30.45 20.71 -13.63
C PRO A 267 30.35 22.23 -13.79
N LEU A 268 30.10 23.01 -12.72
CA LEU A 268 30.58 24.40 -12.55
C LEU A 268 30.19 25.07 -11.21
N GLU A 269 31.24 25.49 -10.49
CA GLU A 269 31.28 26.60 -9.51
C GLU A 269 30.73 26.41 -8.08
N VAL A 270 30.80 25.18 -7.55
CA VAL A 270 30.82 24.98 -6.11
C VAL A 270 32.27 25.19 -5.61
N PRO A 271 32.55 26.04 -4.60
CA PRO A 271 33.88 26.17 -4.02
C PRO A 271 34.40 24.78 -3.59
N PRO A 272 35.71 24.51 -3.62
CA PRO A 272 36.30 23.19 -3.34
C PRO A 272 36.14 22.69 -1.88
N ASN A 273 35.19 23.23 -1.13
CA ASN A 273 34.87 22.93 0.26
C ASN A 273 33.36 22.70 0.48
N SER A 274 32.57 22.44 -0.56
CA SER A 274 31.13 22.16 -0.44
C SER A 274 30.68 21.03 -1.37
N LEU A 275 31.49 19.97 -1.42
CA LEU A 275 31.18 18.68 -2.06
C LEU A 275 30.26 17.78 -1.19
N GLU A 276 29.80 18.28 -0.03
CA GLU A 276 28.89 17.59 0.90
C GLU A 276 27.45 18.11 0.69
N ALA A 277 26.85 17.88 -0.48
CA ALA A 277 25.48 18.31 -0.72
C ALA A 277 24.67 17.15 -1.28
N ASP A 278 24.12 16.36 -0.38
CA ASP A 278 23.03 15.42 -0.64
C ASP A 278 22.02 16.05 -1.62
N TYR A 279 22.06 15.62 -2.88
CA TYR A 279 21.22 16.09 -3.95
C TYR A 279 19.81 15.53 -3.83
N ASP A 280 18.84 16.42 -3.68
CA ASP A 280 17.42 16.10 -3.70
C ASP A 280 16.68 17.09 -4.60
N GLY A 281 17.19 17.23 -5.82
CA GLY A 281 16.69 18.21 -6.78
C GLY A 281 15.72 17.61 -7.81
N PRO A 282 15.04 18.46 -8.58
CA PRO A 282 14.02 18.03 -9.54
C PRO A 282 14.56 17.08 -10.63
N LEU A 283 15.85 17.10 -10.97
CA LEU A 283 16.40 16.20 -11.98
C LEU A 283 16.34 14.74 -11.54
N LEU A 284 16.41 14.47 -10.23
CA LEU A 284 16.32 13.12 -9.71
C LEU A 284 14.89 12.57 -9.85
N TYR A 285 13.88 13.38 -9.57
CA TYR A 285 12.48 12.98 -9.77
C TYR A 285 12.07 12.96 -11.25
N GLU A 286 12.63 13.84 -12.07
CA GLU A 286 12.51 13.77 -13.54
C GLU A 286 13.12 12.47 -14.09
N LEU A 287 14.24 12.01 -13.50
CA LEU A 287 14.82 10.72 -13.83
C LEU A 287 13.84 9.59 -13.51
N TYR A 288 13.28 9.53 -12.29
CA TYR A 288 12.29 8.50 -11.93
C TYR A 288 11.06 8.52 -12.85
N ALA A 289 10.55 9.71 -13.19
CA ALA A 289 9.46 9.85 -14.15
C ALA A 289 9.84 9.28 -15.53
N ASN A 290 11.06 9.53 -16.00
CA ASN A 290 11.55 8.98 -17.26
C ASN A 290 11.71 7.46 -17.21
N PHE A 291 12.19 6.89 -16.09
CA PHE A 291 12.22 5.45 -15.87
C PHE A 291 10.81 4.84 -16.00
N SER A 292 9.83 5.44 -15.32
CA SER A 292 8.42 5.03 -15.36
C SER A 292 7.83 5.12 -16.78
N GLU A 293 8.06 6.23 -17.49
CA GLU A 293 7.58 6.43 -18.87
C GLU A 293 8.19 5.44 -19.87
N GLU A 294 9.45 5.03 -19.67
CA GLU A 294 10.16 4.08 -20.54
C GLU A 294 10.02 2.61 -20.08
N GLY A 295 9.21 2.35 -19.05
CA GLY A 295 8.87 1.01 -18.57
C GLY A 295 10.00 0.31 -17.79
N TYR A 296 10.84 1.08 -17.10
CA TYR A 296 11.81 0.55 -16.14
C TYR A 296 11.21 0.54 -14.74
N ILE A 297 11.58 -0.49 -13.97
CA ILE A 297 11.15 -0.71 -12.60
C ILE A 297 12.38 -0.58 -11.71
N ILE A 298 12.37 0.33 -10.74
CA ILE A 298 13.44 0.46 -9.74
C ILE A 298 12.95 -0.21 -8.46
N CYS A 299 13.60 -1.29 -8.06
CA CYS A 299 13.57 -1.76 -6.68
C CYS A 299 14.72 -1.12 -5.92
N SER A 300 14.47 -0.67 -4.70
CA SER A 300 15.48 -0.01 -3.89
C SER A 300 15.62 -0.71 -2.55
N ILE A 301 16.87 -0.97 -2.17
CA ILE A 301 17.23 -1.65 -0.94
C ILE A 301 18.08 -0.69 -0.13
N VAL A 302 17.52 -0.19 0.97
CA VAL A 302 18.27 0.60 1.95
C VAL A 302 19.08 -0.38 2.80
N ALA A 303 20.39 -0.16 2.87
CA ALA A 303 21.28 -0.93 3.73
C ALA A 303 21.17 -0.48 5.20
N THR A 304 21.81 -1.22 6.10
CA THR A 304 21.68 -0.92 7.54
C THR A 304 22.32 0.42 7.88
N SER A 305 21.76 1.14 8.84
CA SER A 305 22.27 2.44 9.33
C SER A 305 22.06 3.65 8.40
N SER A 306 21.20 3.54 7.39
CA SER A 306 20.79 4.67 6.53
C SER A 306 20.02 5.76 7.28
N ASN A 307 20.16 7.00 6.80
CA ASN A 307 19.42 8.16 7.31
C ASN A 307 18.05 8.33 6.61
N ASP A 308 17.20 9.18 7.17
CA ASP A 308 15.83 9.40 6.68
C ASP A 308 15.80 9.91 5.23
N LYS A 309 16.76 10.73 4.84
CA LYS A 309 16.86 11.24 3.48
C LYS A 309 17.15 10.14 2.47
N THR A 310 18.06 9.22 2.78
CA THR A 310 18.30 8.02 1.96
C THR A 310 17.00 7.23 1.81
N ILE A 311 16.28 7.02 2.90
CA ILE A 311 15.03 6.26 2.94
C ILE A 311 13.97 6.92 2.04
N GLU A 312 13.75 8.22 2.17
CA GLU A 312 12.80 8.99 1.36
C GLU A 312 13.11 8.89 -0.14
N GLN A 313 14.39 9.06 -0.49
CA GLN A 313 14.86 9.05 -1.86
C GLN A 313 14.72 7.66 -2.50
N LEU A 314 15.17 6.62 -1.80
CA LEU A 314 15.04 5.24 -2.28
C LEU A 314 13.58 4.80 -2.37
N HIS A 315 12.76 5.13 -1.37
CA HIS A 315 11.34 4.83 -1.38
C HIS A 315 10.63 5.52 -2.56
N SER A 316 10.93 6.80 -2.81
CA SER A 316 10.40 7.55 -3.95
C SER A 316 10.78 6.91 -5.29
N ALA A 317 12.03 6.45 -5.44
CA ALA A 317 12.48 5.78 -6.65
C ALA A 317 11.64 4.53 -6.96
N ALA A 318 11.39 3.70 -5.94
CA ALA A 318 10.58 2.49 -6.10
C ALA A 318 9.12 2.81 -6.40
N MET A 319 8.51 3.66 -5.59
CA MET A 319 7.10 4.04 -5.74
C MET A 319 6.77 4.67 -7.10
N LEU A 320 7.61 5.57 -7.61
CA LEU A 320 7.35 6.27 -8.87
C LEU A 320 7.53 5.39 -10.11
N THR A 321 8.28 4.29 -9.98
CA THR A 321 8.54 3.34 -11.07
C THR A 321 7.73 2.05 -10.92
N GLY A 322 6.90 1.93 -9.89
CA GLY A 322 6.11 0.73 -9.61
C GLY A 322 6.94 -0.46 -9.12
N GLY A 323 8.12 -0.20 -8.53
CA GLY A 323 8.99 -1.21 -7.95
C GLY A 323 8.82 -1.39 -6.45
N THR A 324 9.61 -2.29 -5.86
CA THR A 324 9.55 -2.64 -4.44
C THR A 324 10.64 -1.91 -3.65
N TYR A 325 10.27 -1.30 -2.53
CA TYR A 325 11.19 -0.74 -1.55
C TYR A 325 11.44 -1.74 -0.41
N ILE A 326 12.69 -1.93 -0.02
CA ILE A 326 13.10 -2.85 1.06
C ILE A 326 14.09 -2.14 1.99
N ARG A 327 13.91 -2.32 3.29
CA ARG A 327 14.83 -1.82 4.33
C ARG A 327 15.45 -2.97 5.10
N LEU A 328 16.78 -2.98 5.15
CA LEU A 328 17.53 -3.96 5.94
C LEU A 328 17.73 -3.45 7.38
N GLY A 329 17.64 -4.38 8.34
CA GLY A 329 18.02 -4.11 9.74
C GLY A 329 16.88 -3.66 10.66
N ASP A 330 15.68 -3.41 10.15
CA ASP A 330 14.56 -2.95 10.98
C ASP A 330 13.83 -4.09 11.71
N GLY A 331 13.99 -5.37 11.31
CA GLY A 331 13.35 -6.51 11.99
C GLY A 331 13.67 -7.87 11.36
N GLU A 332 12.71 -8.45 10.63
CA GLU A 332 12.83 -9.81 10.05
C GLU A 332 13.89 -9.95 8.96
N LEU A 333 14.16 -8.88 8.20
CA LEU A 333 15.15 -8.86 7.11
C LEU A 333 16.46 -8.21 7.55
N GLN A 334 17.55 -8.94 7.37
CA GLN A 334 18.91 -8.60 7.78
C GLN A 334 19.83 -8.49 6.55
N THR A 335 21.03 -7.91 6.71
CA THR A 335 22.04 -7.85 5.63
C THR A 335 22.33 -9.25 5.03
N SER A 336 22.23 -10.32 5.82
CA SER A 336 22.39 -11.70 5.35
C SER A 336 21.34 -12.14 4.33
N ASP A 337 20.17 -11.50 4.30
CA ASP A 337 19.07 -11.87 3.43
C ASP A 337 19.14 -11.14 2.08
N LEU A 338 20.07 -10.19 1.93
CA LEU A 338 20.21 -9.36 0.72
C LEU A 338 20.27 -10.15 -0.59
N PRO A 339 21.03 -11.26 -0.71
CA PRO A 339 21.02 -12.08 -1.92
C PRO A 339 19.65 -12.67 -2.19
N PHE A 340 18.99 -13.24 -1.17
CA PHE A 340 17.67 -13.85 -1.30
C PHE A 340 16.62 -12.82 -1.69
N ILE A 341 16.66 -11.64 -1.09
CA ILE A 341 15.83 -10.48 -1.45
C ILE A 341 15.97 -10.14 -2.93
N ILE A 342 17.19 -10.07 -3.46
CA ILE A 342 17.40 -9.81 -4.89
C ILE A 342 16.75 -10.92 -5.72
N GLY A 343 16.88 -12.18 -5.31
CA GLY A 343 16.21 -13.32 -5.94
C GLY A 343 14.70 -13.16 -5.99
N GLU A 344 14.07 -12.94 -4.84
CA GLU A 344 12.62 -12.75 -4.73
C GLU A 344 12.11 -11.57 -5.55
N LEU A 345 12.84 -10.45 -5.59
CA LEU A 345 12.48 -9.32 -6.44
C LEU A 345 12.52 -9.70 -7.93
N VAL A 346 13.57 -10.40 -8.35
CA VAL A 346 13.70 -10.85 -9.73
C VAL A 346 12.56 -11.80 -10.08
N GLU A 347 12.21 -12.74 -9.19
CA GLU A 347 11.11 -13.68 -9.39
C GLU A 347 9.75 -12.96 -9.40
N GLN A 348 9.47 -12.08 -8.44
CA GLN A 348 8.24 -11.28 -8.37
C GLN A 348 7.99 -10.53 -9.68
N TYR A 349 8.98 -9.77 -10.15
CA TYR A 349 8.84 -8.97 -11.37
C TYR A 349 9.04 -9.77 -12.66
N ALA A 350 9.55 -10.99 -12.57
CA ALA A 350 9.44 -11.97 -13.65
C ALA A 350 8.04 -12.61 -13.73
N VAL A 351 7.22 -12.54 -12.66
CA VAL A 351 5.99 -13.33 -12.46
C VAL A 351 4.69 -12.52 -12.42
N GLU A 352 4.68 -11.18 -12.29
CA GLU A 352 3.45 -10.40 -12.57
C GLU A 352 3.08 -10.47 -14.06
N LEU A 353 2.38 -11.55 -14.41
CA LEU A 353 1.96 -11.85 -15.76
C LEU A 353 0.64 -11.12 -16.04
N ASP A 354 0.70 -9.97 -16.69
CA ASP A 354 -0.51 -9.27 -17.14
C ASP A 354 -0.78 -9.55 -18.62
N LEU A 355 -1.87 -10.24 -18.93
CA LEU A 355 -2.32 -10.38 -20.31
C LEU A 355 -2.89 -9.04 -20.76
N LYS A 356 -2.20 -8.37 -21.67
CA LYS A 356 -2.67 -7.14 -22.33
C LYS A 356 -3.40 -7.50 -23.61
N ILE A 357 -4.69 -7.16 -23.67
CA ILE A 357 -5.49 -7.25 -24.89
C ILE A 357 -5.62 -5.86 -25.48
N LYS A 358 -4.85 -5.61 -26.52
CA LYS A 358 -4.87 -4.36 -27.28
C LYS A 358 -5.90 -4.45 -28.40
N VAL A 359 -6.90 -3.58 -28.37
CA VAL A 359 -7.94 -3.47 -29.38
C VAL A 359 -7.66 -2.28 -30.28
N VAL A 360 -7.40 -2.55 -31.56
CA VAL A 360 -7.25 -1.51 -32.58
C VAL A 360 -8.58 -1.35 -33.34
N LEU A 361 -9.18 -0.18 -33.24
CA LEU A 361 -10.29 0.24 -34.08
C LEU A 361 -9.79 0.98 -35.30
N SER A 362 -10.44 0.75 -36.44
CA SER A 362 -10.26 1.58 -37.61
C SER A 362 -11.57 1.85 -38.32
N HIS A 363 -11.72 3.04 -38.91
CA HIS A 363 -12.87 3.38 -39.76
C HIS A 363 -12.44 4.21 -40.95
N LEU A 364 -13.30 4.26 -41.97
CA LEU A 364 -13.07 5.04 -43.19
C LEU A 364 -13.79 6.39 -43.10
N ASN A 365 -13.02 7.49 -43.11
CA ASN A 365 -13.61 8.82 -43.11
C ASN A 365 -14.18 9.23 -44.48
N ASP A 366 -14.81 10.40 -44.56
CA ASP A 366 -15.42 10.92 -45.79
C ASP A 366 -14.45 11.12 -46.96
N ALA A 367 -13.13 11.16 -46.69
CA ALA A 367 -12.08 11.26 -47.70
C ALA A 367 -11.52 9.89 -48.12
N ASP A 368 -12.16 8.79 -47.74
CA ASP A 368 -11.69 7.42 -47.91
C ASP A 368 -10.31 7.16 -47.27
N VAL A 369 -9.96 7.93 -46.21
CA VAL A 369 -8.75 7.74 -45.42
C VAL A 369 -9.11 6.95 -44.15
N ARG A 370 -8.28 5.97 -43.81
CA ARG A 370 -8.47 5.14 -42.62
C ARG A 370 -7.88 5.83 -41.39
N GLU A 371 -8.71 6.02 -40.37
CA GLU A 371 -8.33 6.55 -39.06
C GLU A 371 -8.32 5.40 -38.05
N TYR A 372 -7.49 5.53 -37.00
CA TYR A 372 -7.27 4.47 -36.02
C TYR A 372 -7.41 5.00 -34.59
N ARG A 373 -7.81 4.12 -33.68
CA ARG A 373 -7.74 4.30 -32.23
C ARG A 373 -7.35 2.96 -31.60
N THR A 374 -6.58 3.02 -30.52
CA THR A 374 -6.18 1.84 -29.75
C THR A 374 -6.72 1.96 -28.33
N GLU A 375 -7.15 0.85 -27.76
CA GLU A 375 -7.52 0.71 -26.35
C GLU A 375 -6.91 -0.58 -25.81
N THR A 376 -6.46 -0.59 -24.55
CA THR A 376 -5.81 -1.76 -23.95
C THR A 376 -6.62 -2.20 -22.73
N PHE A 377 -6.88 -3.50 -22.64
CA PHE A 377 -7.51 -4.15 -21.50
C PHE A 377 -6.52 -5.09 -20.84
N THR A 378 -6.64 -5.24 -19.52
CA THR A 378 -5.77 -6.12 -18.73
C THR A 378 -6.57 -7.29 -18.19
N VAL A 379 -5.98 -8.47 -18.23
CA VAL A 379 -6.42 -9.68 -17.52
C VAL A 379 -5.24 -10.14 -16.68
N LEU A 380 -5.45 -10.33 -15.39
CA LEU A 380 -4.39 -10.77 -14.47
C LEU A 380 -4.18 -12.27 -14.64
N ILE A 381 -2.93 -12.69 -14.72
CA ILE A 381 -2.56 -14.10 -14.60
C ILE A 381 -1.97 -14.27 -13.21
N ASP A 382 -2.64 -15.07 -12.40
CA ASP A 382 -2.28 -15.24 -10.99
C ASP A 382 -2.12 -16.73 -10.68
N ASP A 383 -0.92 -17.11 -10.27
CA ASP A 383 -0.54 -18.45 -9.83
C ASP A 383 -0.01 -18.48 -8.39
N LEU A 384 -0.08 -17.34 -7.69
CA LEU A 384 0.41 -17.24 -6.33
C LEU A 384 -0.69 -17.63 -5.34
N PRO A 385 -0.35 -18.35 -4.27
CA PRO A 385 -1.30 -18.64 -3.21
C PRO A 385 -1.56 -17.38 -2.35
N PRO A 386 -2.72 -17.31 -1.67
CA PRO A 386 -3.02 -16.21 -0.74
C PRO A 386 -1.98 -16.05 0.36
N GLU A 387 -1.80 -14.82 0.83
CA GLU A 387 -1.00 -14.47 2.01
C GLU A 387 -1.90 -14.46 3.27
N ILE A 388 -1.42 -15.02 4.39
CA ILE A 388 -2.17 -15.08 5.66
C ILE A 388 -1.35 -14.42 6.78
N ASP A 389 -1.95 -13.40 7.41
CA ASP A 389 -1.56 -12.89 8.72
C ASP A 389 -2.65 -13.23 9.76
N PHE A 390 -2.29 -13.49 11.02
CA PHE A 390 -3.26 -13.92 12.03
C PHE A 390 -2.85 -13.63 13.48
N TRP A 391 -3.85 -13.45 14.34
CA TRP A 391 -3.69 -13.30 15.78
C TRP A 391 -4.84 -13.94 16.56
N VAL A 392 -4.63 -14.12 17.86
CA VAL A 392 -5.52 -14.93 18.71
C VAL A 392 -5.77 -14.30 20.08
N TYR A 393 -6.97 -14.47 20.63
CA TYR A 393 -7.30 -14.08 22.00
C TYR A 393 -8.41 -14.95 22.60
N THR A 394 -8.54 -14.97 23.93
CA THR A 394 -9.60 -15.71 24.63
C THR A 394 -10.77 -14.79 25.01
N SER A 395 -11.98 -15.35 25.12
CA SER A 395 -13.19 -14.63 25.53
C SER A 395 -14.16 -15.54 26.28
N VAL A 396 -15.17 -14.94 26.93
CA VAL A 396 -16.18 -15.66 27.72
C VAL A 396 -17.57 -15.07 27.47
N ASP A 397 -18.52 -15.89 27.06
CA ASP A 397 -19.92 -15.48 26.94
C ASP A 397 -20.55 -15.31 28.34
N ILE A 398 -21.12 -14.14 28.61
CA ILE A 398 -21.66 -13.79 29.94
C ILE A 398 -22.96 -14.52 30.29
N PHE A 399 -23.72 -14.94 29.27
CA PHE A 399 -25.02 -15.56 29.46
C PHE A 399 -24.87 -17.07 29.65
N THR A 400 -23.82 -17.66 29.06
CA THR A 400 -23.60 -19.11 29.05
C THR A 400 -22.39 -19.57 29.86
N ASP A 401 -21.49 -18.66 30.25
CA ASP A 401 -20.15 -18.95 30.78
C ASP A 401 -19.28 -19.79 29.81
N GLU A 402 -19.67 -19.88 28.52
CA GLU A 402 -18.88 -20.59 27.50
C GLU A 402 -17.62 -19.80 27.15
N ARG A 403 -16.51 -20.51 26.95
CA ARG A 403 -15.19 -19.91 26.67
C ARG A 403 -14.80 -20.15 25.24
N PHE A 404 -14.21 -19.15 24.61
CA PHE A 404 -13.82 -19.21 23.21
C PHE A 404 -12.37 -18.78 23.01
N LEU A 405 -11.65 -19.51 22.17
CA LEU A 405 -10.44 -19.03 21.52
C LEU A 405 -10.86 -18.38 20.20
N ASN A 406 -10.65 -17.09 20.06
CA ASN A 406 -10.91 -16.34 18.85
C ASN A 406 -9.65 -16.32 18.00
N VAL A 407 -9.76 -16.77 16.76
CA VAL A 407 -8.70 -16.75 15.75
C VAL A 407 -9.12 -15.75 14.68
N ASN A 408 -8.36 -14.66 14.57
CA ASN A 408 -8.54 -13.64 13.53
C ASN A 408 -7.49 -13.87 12.45
N CYS A 409 -7.91 -13.84 11.20
CA CYS A 409 -7.05 -14.04 10.04
C CYS A 409 -7.28 -12.89 9.06
N LYS A 410 -6.23 -12.14 8.74
CA LYS A 410 -6.19 -11.19 7.62
C LYS A 410 -5.60 -11.91 6.41
N VAL A 411 -6.37 -12.04 5.34
CA VAL A 411 -5.97 -12.83 4.17
C VAL A 411 -5.94 -11.96 2.93
N LYS A 412 -4.77 -11.77 2.34
CA LYS A 412 -4.58 -10.94 1.14
C LYS A 412 -4.37 -11.83 -0.08
N ASP A 413 -5.03 -11.48 -1.17
CA ASP A 413 -4.89 -12.16 -2.45
C ASP A 413 -5.35 -11.23 -3.59
N VAL A 414 -4.68 -11.29 -4.74
CA VAL A 414 -4.99 -10.45 -5.91
C VAL A 414 -6.35 -10.84 -6.50
N THR A 415 -6.70 -12.12 -6.50
CA THR A 415 -8.01 -12.59 -6.97
C THR A 415 -9.07 -12.60 -5.87
N GLY A 416 -8.64 -12.51 -4.61
CA GLY A 416 -9.47 -12.59 -3.41
C GLY A 416 -9.72 -14.04 -2.98
N VAL A 417 -10.29 -14.22 -1.80
CA VAL A 417 -10.56 -15.55 -1.24
C VAL A 417 -12.07 -15.80 -1.04
N PRO A 418 -12.60 -16.98 -1.43
CA PRO A 418 -13.98 -17.37 -1.22
C PRO A 418 -14.29 -17.83 0.21
N TYR A 419 -13.28 -18.27 0.96
CA TYR A 419 -13.42 -18.76 2.34
C TYR A 419 -12.07 -18.81 3.04
N VAL A 420 -12.11 -18.82 4.38
CA VAL A 420 -10.96 -19.20 5.22
C VAL A 420 -11.40 -20.35 6.11
N GLU A 421 -10.72 -21.49 6.07
CA GLU A 421 -10.95 -22.64 6.94
C GLU A 421 -9.93 -22.66 8.07
N ILE A 422 -10.39 -22.86 9.30
CA ILE A 422 -9.52 -23.04 10.47
C ILE A 422 -9.69 -24.47 10.95
N TYR A 423 -8.59 -25.21 10.87
CA TYR A 423 -8.46 -26.57 11.35
C TYR A 423 -7.98 -26.47 12.79
N TYR A 424 -8.67 -27.12 13.72
CA TYR A 424 -8.26 -27.10 15.13
C TYR A 424 -8.48 -28.43 15.83
N LYS A 425 -7.71 -28.70 16.88
CA LYS A 425 -7.89 -29.86 17.76
C LYS A 425 -7.52 -29.51 19.19
N MET A 426 -8.26 -30.10 20.12
CA MET A 426 -7.91 -30.08 21.54
C MET A 426 -6.96 -31.23 21.84
N GLU A 427 -5.98 -31.03 22.74
CA GLU A 427 -5.00 -32.06 23.14
C GLU A 427 -5.66 -33.42 23.46
N LYS A 428 -6.82 -33.38 24.12
CA LYS A 428 -7.55 -34.58 24.56
C LYS A 428 -8.30 -35.33 23.46
N ASN A 429 -8.72 -34.63 22.41
CA ASN A 429 -9.60 -35.20 21.38
C ASN A 429 -8.78 -35.86 20.26
N GLY A 430 -7.58 -35.35 19.97
CA GLY A 430 -6.64 -35.93 19.01
C GLY A 430 -7.07 -35.91 17.53
N PHE A 431 -8.33 -35.58 17.22
CA PHE A 431 -8.85 -35.39 15.86
C PHE A 431 -8.99 -33.92 15.52
N TRP A 432 -8.69 -33.57 14.25
CA TRP A 432 -8.90 -32.24 13.70
C TRP A 432 -10.39 -32.01 13.40
N LEU A 433 -10.89 -30.86 13.82
CA LEU A 433 -12.15 -30.25 13.43
C LEU A 433 -11.87 -29.17 12.39
N ILE A 434 -12.85 -28.88 11.53
CA ILE A 434 -12.77 -27.88 10.47
C ILE A 434 -13.97 -26.96 10.61
N SER A 435 -13.71 -25.65 10.64
CA SER A 435 -14.74 -24.62 10.68
C SER A 435 -14.34 -23.47 9.77
N ASN A 436 -15.32 -22.81 9.14
CA ASN A 436 -15.07 -21.62 8.35
C ASN A 436 -14.99 -20.39 9.25
N GLY A 437 -14.01 -19.53 9.00
CA GLY A 437 -14.00 -18.17 9.50
C GLY A 437 -15.18 -17.38 8.93
N THR A 438 -15.73 -16.50 9.74
CA THR A 438 -16.75 -15.54 9.32
C THR A 438 -16.03 -14.26 8.91
N GLU A 439 -16.23 -13.80 7.68
CA GLU A 439 -15.77 -12.49 7.24
C GLU A 439 -16.49 -11.42 8.07
N VAL A 440 -15.74 -10.71 8.91
CA VAL A 440 -16.25 -9.65 9.79
C VAL A 440 -15.97 -8.26 9.20
N GLU A 441 -14.90 -8.15 8.42
CA GLU A 441 -14.53 -7.02 7.60
C GLU A 441 -13.85 -7.57 6.33
N LYS A 442 -13.72 -6.75 5.28
CA LYS A 442 -13.03 -7.14 4.05
C LYS A 442 -11.65 -7.71 4.39
N ASP A 443 -11.39 -8.90 3.88
CA ASP A 443 -10.15 -9.66 4.08
C ASP A 443 -9.88 -10.11 5.54
N LEU A 444 -10.77 -9.80 6.50
CA LEU A 444 -10.65 -10.17 7.91
C LEU A 444 -11.69 -11.22 8.30
N TYR A 445 -11.19 -12.39 8.70
CA TYR A 445 -11.99 -13.55 9.06
C TYR A 445 -11.82 -13.90 10.53
N LEU A 446 -12.93 -14.22 11.21
CA LEU A 446 -12.95 -14.58 12.62
C LEU A 446 -13.59 -15.96 12.84
N LEU A 447 -12.94 -16.81 13.64
CA LEU A 447 -13.56 -18.00 14.21
C LEU A 447 -13.40 -18.04 15.73
N SER A 448 -14.52 -18.24 16.41
CA SER A 448 -14.55 -18.49 17.87
C SER A 448 -14.66 -20.00 18.14
N ILE A 449 -13.58 -20.59 18.66
CA ILE A 449 -13.47 -22.01 18.99
C ILE A 449 -13.87 -22.23 20.45
N PRO A 450 -14.99 -22.90 20.75
CA PRO A 450 -15.37 -23.17 22.13
C PRO A 450 -14.43 -24.19 22.79
N TYR A 451 -14.07 -23.96 24.06
CA TYR A 451 -13.25 -24.87 24.85
C TYR A 451 -13.74 -24.99 26.30
N ASP A 452 -13.33 -26.07 26.99
CA ASP A 452 -13.67 -26.31 28.40
C ASP A 452 -12.49 -26.02 29.34
N LEU A 453 -12.78 -25.86 30.64
CA LEU A 453 -11.79 -25.66 31.70
C LEU A 453 -10.75 -26.79 31.83
N PHE A 454 -10.99 -27.94 31.19
CA PHE A 454 -10.05 -29.04 31.23
C PHE A 454 -9.18 -29.11 29.98
N THR A 455 -9.33 -28.17 29.04
CA THR A 455 -8.52 -28.06 27.84
C THR A 455 -7.22 -27.40 28.23
N SER A 456 -6.10 -28.09 28.04
CA SER A 456 -4.75 -27.60 28.38
C SER A 456 -4.02 -26.99 27.19
N GLU A 457 -4.36 -27.42 25.98
CA GLU A 457 -3.75 -26.93 24.75
C GLU A 457 -4.70 -27.10 23.56
N ILE A 458 -4.75 -26.05 22.73
CA ILE A 458 -5.47 -26.02 21.46
C ILE A 458 -4.44 -25.90 20.35
N PHE A 459 -4.50 -26.80 19.38
CA PHE A 459 -3.69 -26.72 18.15
C PHE A 459 -4.57 -26.21 17.03
N TYR A 460 -4.04 -25.34 16.18
CA TYR A 460 -4.75 -24.84 15.01
C TYR A 460 -3.83 -24.64 13.81
N GLN A 461 -4.40 -24.63 12.61
CA GLN A 461 -3.76 -24.20 11.36
C GLN A 461 -4.85 -23.58 10.48
N ILE A 462 -4.47 -22.68 9.59
CA ILE A 462 -5.37 -21.92 8.73
C ILE A 462 -5.15 -22.39 7.30
N TYR A 463 -6.24 -22.67 6.58
CA TYR A 463 -6.24 -23.03 5.17
C TYR A 463 -7.12 -22.05 4.41
N THR A 464 -6.66 -21.62 3.25
CA THR A 464 -7.48 -20.88 2.31
C THR A 464 -7.03 -21.24 0.90
N LYS A 465 -7.88 -20.88 -0.05
CA LYS A 465 -7.64 -21.03 -1.47
C LYS A 465 -8.26 -19.84 -2.16
N ASP A 466 -7.58 -19.23 -3.10
CA ASP A 466 -8.12 -18.11 -3.88
C ASP A 466 -9.26 -18.53 -4.83
N TRP A 467 -9.79 -17.59 -5.61
CA TRP A 467 -10.83 -17.89 -6.60
C TRP A 467 -10.34 -18.69 -7.81
N LEU A 468 -9.02 -18.72 -8.04
CA LEU A 468 -8.43 -19.37 -9.20
C LEU A 468 -8.05 -20.82 -8.95
N GLY A 469 -7.69 -21.21 -7.74
CA GLY A 469 -7.03 -22.48 -7.55
C GLY A 469 -5.94 -22.53 -6.50
N ASN A 470 -5.28 -21.42 -6.22
CA ASN A 470 -4.03 -21.38 -5.49
C ASN A 470 -4.33 -21.48 -3.99
N GLU A 471 -3.64 -22.37 -3.30
CA GLU A 471 -3.97 -22.73 -1.92
C GLU A 471 -2.77 -22.60 -0.99
N ILE A 472 -3.03 -22.19 0.25
CA ILE A 472 -2.04 -22.10 1.32
C ILE A 472 -2.56 -22.78 2.57
N THR A 473 -1.66 -23.38 3.34
CA THR A 473 -1.95 -23.87 4.69
C THR A 473 -0.83 -23.40 5.62
N THR A 474 -1.17 -22.73 6.72
CA THR A 474 -0.18 -22.33 7.73
C THR A 474 0.39 -23.54 8.47
N THR A 475 1.56 -23.36 9.06
CA THR A 475 2.12 -24.38 9.98
C THR A 475 1.24 -24.51 11.23
N VAL A 476 1.27 -25.69 11.85
CA VAL A 476 0.48 -25.95 13.06
C VAL A 476 0.97 -25.09 14.22
N GLN A 477 0.07 -24.24 14.72
CA GLN A 477 0.24 -23.42 15.91
C GLN A 477 -0.35 -24.11 17.14
N SER A 478 0.10 -23.73 18.34
CA SER A 478 -0.53 -24.17 19.59
C SER A 478 -0.63 -23.06 20.63
N ILE A 479 -1.72 -23.09 21.39
CA ILE A 479 -1.98 -22.18 22.51
C ILE A 479 -2.24 -23.03 23.74
N LYS A 480 -1.44 -22.80 24.78
CA LYS A 480 -1.65 -23.41 26.09
C LYS A 480 -2.71 -22.63 26.86
N ILE A 481 -3.69 -23.35 27.36
CA ILE A 481 -4.74 -22.82 28.22
C ILE A 481 -4.34 -23.15 29.66
N THR A 482 -4.08 -22.13 30.47
CA THR A 482 -3.65 -22.29 31.88
C THR A 482 -4.77 -21.84 32.83
N ASP A 483 -4.98 -22.61 33.91
CA ASP A 483 -5.97 -22.31 34.96
C ASP A 483 -5.66 -21.01 35.74
N GLU A 484 -4.40 -20.53 35.71
CA GLU A 484 -3.93 -19.40 36.51
C GLU A 484 -3.85 -18.07 35.73
N GLU A 485 -3.97 -18.08 34.39
CA GLU A 485 -3.80 -16.89 33.53
C GLU A 485 -4.77 -16.92 32.33
N GLU A 486 -6.06 -17.11 32.58
CA GLU A 486 -7.10 -17.33 31.55
C GLU A 486 -7.43 -16.14 30.61
N PHE A 487 -6.71 -15.02 30.72
CA PHE A 487 -7.00 -13.78 29.99
C PHE A 487 -5.71 -13.24 29.37
N SER A 488 -5.80 -12.65 28.17
CA SER A 488 -4.68 -11.90 27.60
C SER A 488 -4.25 -10.83 28.61
N THR A 489 -3.03 -10.95 29.12
CA THR A 489 -2.42 -9.90 29.93
C THR A 489 -1.88 -8.86 28.97
N LEU A 490 -2.44 -7.66 28.99
CA LEU A 490 -1.90 -6.56 28.21
C LEU A 490 -0.77 -5.90 29.00
N GLU A 491 0.43 -5.89 28.44
CA GLU A 491 1.59 -5.23 29.04
C GLU A 491 1.51 -3.70 28.87
N SER A 492 2.25 -2.98 29.71
CA SER A 492 2.39 -1.52 29.56
C SER A 492 3.17 -1.20 28.29
N GLY A 493 2.72 -0.22 27.52
CA GLY A 493 3.30 0.07 26.21
C GLY A 493 2.58 -0.64 25.06
N LYS A 494 1.77 -1.67 25.37
CA LYS A 494 1.12 -2.51 24.37
C LYS A 494 -0.36 -2.18 24.14
N ARG A 495 -0.82 -2.56 22.96
CA ARG A 495 -2.18 -2.48 22.42
C ARG A 495 -2.65 -3.89 22.06
N GLN A 496 -3.94 -4.12 22.19
CA GLN A 496 -4.59 -5.32 21.69
C GLN A 496 -5.82 -4.92 20.89
N GLU A 497 -5.87 -5.38 19.64
CA GLU A 497 -7.04 -5.28 18.78
C GLU A 497 -7.99 -6.43 19.08
N VAL A 498 -9.25 -6.09 19.33
CA VAL A 498 -10.26 -7.00 19.82
C VAL A 498 -11.52 -6.83 18.98
N THR A 499 -11.93 -7.88 18.28
CA THR A 499 -13.20 -7.88 17.56
C THR A 499 -14.33 -8.35 18.49
N LEU A 500 -15.24 -7.45 18.83
CA LEU A 500 -16.45 -7.77 19.60
C LEU A 500 -17.54 -8.26 18.64
N ILE A 501 -18.02 -9.49 18.87
CA ILE A 501 -19.23 -10.02 18.23
C ILE A 501 -20.46 -9.55 19.06
N PRO A 502 -21.63 -9.30 18.43
CA PRO A 502 -22.85 -8.98 19.16
C PRO A 502 -23.11 -9.95 20.32
N GLU A 503 -23.40 -9.40 21.51
CA GLU A 503 -23.71 -10.13 22.75
C GLU A 503 -22.54 -10.93 23.36
N GLN A 504 -21.38 -11.01 22.70
CA GLN A 504 -20.18 -11.65 23.24
C GLN A 504 -19.50 -10.75 24.27
N ASN A 505 -19.05 -11.34 25.37
CA ASN A 505 -18.20 -10.65 26.33
C ASN A 505 -16.73 -11.01 26.14
N ILE A 506 -15.90 -9.98 26.11
CA ILE A 506 -14.47 -10.14 26.09
C ILE A 506 -13.93 -9.69 27.43
N MET A 507 -13.15 -10.58 28.04
CA MET A 507 -12.59 -10.41 29.36
C MET A 507 -11.08 -10.29 29.21
N MET A 508 -10.51 -9.19 29.68
CA MET A 508 -9.07 -8.95 29.64
C MET A 508 -8.54 -8.65 31.04
N ILE A 509 -7.26 -8.93 31.26
CA ILE A 509 -6.55 -8.50 32.46
C ILE A 509 -5.50 -7.48 32.06
N ILE A 510 -5.50 -6.35 32.75
CA ILE A 510 -4.44 -5.35 32.62
C ILE A 510 -3.71 -5.26 33.94
N LYS A 511 -2.39 -5.32 33.87
CA LYS A 511 -1.52 -5.14 35.03
C LYS A 511 -0.91 -3.75 34.94
N GLY A 512 -1.21 -2.92 35.94
CA GLY A 512 -0.59 -1.61 36.05
C GLY A 512 0.92 -1.73 36.16
N HIS A 513 1.63 -0.73 35.63
CA HIS A 513 3.09 -0.69 35.67
C HIS A 513 3.60 -0.73 37.13
N GLN A 514 4.79 -1.28 37.36
CA GLN A 514 5.26 -1.50 38.74
C GLN A 514 5.66 -0.20 39.45
N THR A 515 6.11 0.80 38.70
CA THR A 515 6.67 2.04 39.25
C THR A 515 5.77 3.25 39.09
N ASP A 516 4.85 3.22 38.13
CA ASP A 516 4.08 4.39 37.69
C ASP A 516 2.63 3.99 37.43
N ASP A 517 1.72 4.95 37.56
CA ASP A 517 0.33 4.76 37.19
C ASP A 517 0.23 4.68 35.66
N SER A 518 -0.47 3.67 35.17
CA SER A 518 -0.77 3.51 33.74
C SER A 518 -2.19 3.99 33.43
N PHE A 519 -2.46 4.31 32.18
CA PHE A 519 -3.76 4.66 31.64
C PHE A 519 -4.22 3.52 30.77
N LEU A 520 -5.35 2.93 31.15
CA LEU A 520 -6.12 2.06 30.28
C LEU A 520 -6.94 2.93 29.34
N ILE A 521 -6.76 2.76 28.05
CA ILE A 521 -7.55 3.43 27.02
C ILE A 521 -8.25 2.36 26.17
N VAL A 522 -9.56 2.52 25.98
CA VAL A 522 -10.36 1.63 25.14
C VAL A 522 -11.03 2.47 24.07
N LEU A 523 -10.84 2.13 22.80
CA LEU A 523 -11.33 2.89 21.65
C LEU A 523 -12.03 1.98 20.67
N SER A 524 -13.21 2.38 20.21
CA SER A 524 -13.83 1.77 19.03
C SER A 524 -13.07 2.22 17.79
N GLU A 525 -12.67 1.27 16.95
CA GLU A 525 -11.97 1.57 15.69
C GLU A 525 -12.88 2.29 14.69
N ASN A 526 -14.18 2.03 14.79
CA ASN A 526 -15.21 2.75 14.06
C ASN A 526 -16.14 3.45 15.06
N LEU A 527 -16.01 4.78 15.10
CA LEU A 527 -16.75 5.67 16.01
C LEU A 527 -18.27 5.66 15.82
N ASP A 528 -18.81 4.92 14.85
CA ASP A 528 -20.25 4.69 14.70
C ASP A 528 -20.76 3.55 15.58
N TYR A 529 -19.90 2.63 16.03
CA TYR A 529 -20.28 1.48 16.85
C TYR A 529 -19.82 1.63 18.30
N ALA A 530 -20.79 1.60 19.21
CA ALA A 530 -20.56 1.75 20.64
C ALA A 530 -20.37 0.39 21.34
N PHE A 531 -19.70 0.41 22.47
CA PHE A 531 -19.55 -0.73 23.37
C PHE A 531 -19.96 -0.37 24.81
N ASP A 532 -20.23 -1.41 25.59
CA ASP A 532 -20.39 -1.36 27.03
C ASP A 532 -19.10 -1.86 27.69
N LEU A 533 -18.74 -1.24 28.80
CA LEU A 533 -17.51 -1.52 29.54
C LEU A 533 -17.80 -1.66 31.03
N VAL A 534 -17.24 -2.69 31.67
CA VAL A 534 -17.13 -2.78 33.12
C VAL A 534 -15.69 -3.04 33.53
N VAL A 535 -15.18 -2.25 34.47
CA VAL A 535 -13.80 -2.36 34.95
C VAL A 535 -13.76 -2.62 36.45
N LEU A 536 -13.11 -3.72 36.82
CA LEU A 536 -12.97 -4.19 38.19
C LEU A 536 -11.50 -4.14 38.62
N ASP A 537 -11.19 -3.38 39.66
CA ASP A 537 -9.88 -3.44 40.32
C ASP A 537 -9.87 -4.64 41.28
N LEU A 538 -9.02 -5.63 40.97
CA LEU A 538 -8.92 -6.86 41.75
C LEU A 538 -8.26 -6.64 43.11
N ASN A 539 -7.34 -5.67 43.20
CA ASN A 539 -6.65 -5.33 44.44
C ASN A 539 -7.63 -4.73 45.46
N LEU A 540 -8.59 -3.91 44.97
CA LEU A 540 -9.64 -3.32 45.80
C LEU A 540 -10.91 -4.19 45.88
N SER A 541 -11.05 -5.18 45.00
CA SER A 541 -12.28 -5.97 44.84
C SER A 541 -13.51 -5.10 44.62
N ALA A 542 -13.39 -4.05 43.80
CA ALA A 542 -14.44 -3.06 43.57
C ALA A 542 -14.51 -2.65 42.10
N ILE A 543 -15.74 -2.40 41.61
CA ILE A 543 -15.95 -1.83 40.28
C ILE A 543 -15.48 -0.38 40.33
N VAL A 544 -14.52 -0.04 39.46
CA VAL A 544 -13.95 1.30 39.37
C VAL A 544 -14.68 2.12 38.31
N GLU A 545 -15.09 1.49 37.22
CA GLU A 545 -15.80 2.16 36.13
C GLU A 545 -16.86 1.24 35.49
N SER A 546 -17.95 1.85 35.02
CA SER A 546 -19.00 1.16 34.28
C SER A 546 -19.69 2.15 33.34
N GLU A 547 -19.44 1.98 32.04
CA GLU A 547 -20.03 2.82 31.00
C GLU A 547 -20.84 1.97 30.02
N SER A 548 -21.86 2.59 29.43
CA SER A 548 -22.69 1.95 28.42
C SER A 548 -22.80 2.83 27.20
N ASN A 549 -22.78 2.21 26.03
CA ASN A 549 -22.87 2.89 24.74
C ASN A 549 -21.81 4.00 24.59
N CYS A 550 -20.56 3.68 24.93
CA CYS A 550 -19.40 4.56 24.75
C CYS A 550 -18.57 4.16 23.52
N TYR A 551 -17.82 5.12 22.99
CA TYR A 551 -16.92 4.94 21.84
C TYR A 551 -15.45 5.01 22.26
N SER A 552 -15.20 5.62 23.40
CA SER A 552 -13.88 5.78 23.99
C SER A 552 -14.01 5.86 25.50
N ILE A 553 -13.07 5.26 26.23
CA ILE A 553 -12.93 5.47 27.67
C ILE A 553 -11.45 5.48 28.05
N ALA A 554 -11.11 6.22 29.10
CA ALA A 554 -9.79 6.19 29.69
C ALA A 554 -9.88 6.12 31.21
N ILE A 555 -9.09 5.24 31.81
CA ILE A 555 -9.11 4.96 33.25
C ILE A 555 -7.66 4.89 33.75
N THR A 556 -7.38 5.54 34.88
CA THR A 556 -6.08 5.38 35.55
C THR A 556 -6.03 4.06 36.32
N VAL A 557 -5.02 3.25 36.01
CA VAL A 557 -4.67 1.99 36.64
C VAL A 557 -3.47 2.25 37.57
N PRO A 558 -3.66 2.22 38.90
CA PRO A 558 -2.57 2.51 39.84
C PRO A 558 -1.40 1.54 39.72
N ALA A 559 -0.21 2.01 40.04
CA ALA A 559 1.00 1.19 39.99
C ALA A 559 0.85 -0.13 40.76
N GLY A 560 1.14 -1.25 40.09
CA GLY A 560 1.03 -2.61 40.65
C GLY A 560 -0.39 -3.13 40.91
N HIS A 561 -1.43 -2.40 40.51
CA HIS A 561 -2.80 -2.91 40.54
C HIS A 561 -3.10 -3.82 39.34
N VAL A 562 -4.07 -4.72 39.51
CA VAL A 562 -4.53 -5.61 38.45
C VAL A 562 -6.00 -5.34 38.20
N PHE A 563 -6.31 -4.97 36.96
CA PHE A 563 -7.65 -4.63 36.52
C PHE A 563 -8.19 -5.78 35.66
N LYS A 564 -9.47 -6.09 35.85
CA LYS A 564 -10.24 -7.01 35.02
C LYS A 564 -11.26 -6.21 34.25
N ILE A 565 -11.19 -6.29 32.92
CA ILE A 565 -12.01 -5.49 32.00
C ILE A 565 -12.97 -6.39 31.29
N GLN A 566 -14.21 -5.97 31.22
CA GLN A 566 -15.27 -6.60 30.47
C GLN A 566 -15.72 -5.65 29.36
N LEU A 567 -15.70 -6.14 28.13
CA LEU A 567 -16.21 -5.45 26.94
C LEU A 567 -17.40 -6.21 26.36
N LEU A 568 -18.40 -5.47 25.90
CA LEU A 568 -19.60 -6.01 25.25
C LEU A 568 -20.04 -5.05 24.13
N ALA A 569 -20.39 -5.57 22.96
CA ALA A 569 -20.99 -4.77 21.89
C ALA A 569 -22.37 -5.31 21.50
N ALA A 570 -23.25 -4.41 21.06
CA ALA A 570 -24.55 -4.78 20.49
C ALA A 570 -24.44 -5.16 19.00
N GLU A 571 -23.37 -4.70 18.33
CA GLU A 571 -23.06 -4.90 16.92
C GLU A 571 -21.62 -5.42 16.80
N TYR A 572 -21.19 -5.74 15.58
CA TYR A 572 -19.79 -6.08 15.33
C TYR A 572 -18.95 -4.81 15.46
N THR A 573 -18.00 -4.82 16.40
CA THR A 573 -17.18 -3.64 16.70
C THR A 573 -15.73 -4.05 16.92
N GLY A 574 -14.81 -3.50 16.12
CA GLY A 574 -13.38 -3.52 16.42
C GLY A 574 -13.09 -2.57 17.58
N VAL A 575 -12.40 -3.06 18.59
CA VAL A 575 -12.00 -2.29 19.77
C VAL A 575 -10.52 -2.43 20.00
N SER A 576 -9.84 -1.30 20.05
CA SER A 576 -8.46 -1.17 20.46
C SER A 576 -8.39 -0.94 21.96
N VAL A 577 -7.64 -1.78 22.65
CA VAL A 577 -7.42 -1.72 24.10
C VAL A 577 -5.95 -1.48 24.33
N SER A 578 -5.59 -0.40 24.99
CA SER A 578 -4.20 -0.05 25.25
C SER A 578 -3.94 0.23 26.73
N SER A 579 -2.74 -0.09 27.19
CA SER A 579 -2.27 0.19 28.54
C SER A 579 -1.00 1.01 28.47
N GLN A 580 -1.05 2.29 28.85
CA GLN A 580 0.01 3.25 28.57
C GLN A 580 0.51 4.03 29.76
N ILE A 581 1.79 4.40 29.76
CA ILE A 581 2.34 5.37 30.71
C ILE A 581 2.25 6.73 30.06
N LEU A 582 1.80 7.72 30.83
CA LEU A 582 1.71 9.08 30.34
C LEU A 582 3.11 9.70 30.22
N GLU A 583 3.46 10.09 29.01
CA GLU A 583 4.66 10.84 28.71
C GLU A 583 4.32 12.32 28.49
N SER A 584 5.32 13.17 28.34
CA SER A 584 5.12 14.60 28.03
C SER A 584 6.06 15.01 26.92
N ILE A 585 5.58 15.90 26.03
CA ILE A 585 6.38 16.53 25.00
C ILE A 585 6.21 18.05 25.09
N ASN A 586 7.32 18.79 25.02
CA ASN A 586 7.32 20.25 25.07
C ASN A 586 7.10 20.84 23.68
N PHE A 587 6.66 22.10 23.63
CA PHE A 587 6.55 22.80 22.36
C PHE A 587 7.92 23.00 21.71
N ALA A 588 8.00 22.72 20.41
CA ALA A 588 9.22 22.64 19.61
C ALA A 588 10.21 21.55 20.08
N GLU A 589 9.68 20.50 20.70
CA GLU A 589 10.41 19.25 20.96
C GLU A 589 10.06 18.22 19.88
N GLU A 590 11.08 17.50 19.45
CA GLU A 590 11.02 16.36 18.54
C GLU A 590 11.51 15.13 19.32
N LYS A 591 10.84 14.00 19.10
CA LYS A 591 11.15 12.73 19.75
C LYS A 591 11.05 11.61 18.72
N MET A 592 12.14 10.85 18.56
CA MET A 592 12.10 9.59 17.83
C MET A 592 11.59 8.46 18.73
N CYS A 593 10.71 7.61 18.21
CA CYS A 593 10.37 6.34 18.85
C CYS A 593 10.26 5.22 17.83
N ILE A 594 10.65 4.01 18.22
CA ILE A 594 10.44 2.79 17.44
C ILE A 594 9.12 2.19 17.93
N LEU A 595 8.16 1.99 17.02
CA LEU A 595 6.88 1.35 17.31
C LEU A 595 6.77 0.01 16.56
N GLU A 596 6.55 -1.07 17.32
CA GLU A 596 6.03 -2.34 16.82
C GLU A 596 4.52 -2.22 16.54
N TYR A 597 3.94 -3.18 15.80
CA TYR A 597 2.51 -3.16 15.43
C TYR A 597 1.55 -3.02 16.63
N ASP A 598 1.92 -3.59 17.77
CA ASP A 598 1.17 -3.54 19.02
C ASP A 598 1.66 -2.45 19.98
N ASP A 599 2.64 -1.62 19.62
CA ASP A 599 3.06 -0.49 20.44
C ASP A 599 2.11 0.70 20.30
N VAL A 600 2.03 1.51 21.35
CA VAL A 600 1.29 2.77 21.34
C VAL A 600 1.94 3.77 22.30
N VAL A 601 1.89 5.05 21.96
CA VAL A 601 2.45 6.16 22.75
C VAL A 601 1.34 7.06 23.23
N LEU A 602 1.40 7.49 24.49
CA LEU A 602 0.44 8.43 25.09
C LEU A 602 1.16 9.65 25.64
N LEU A 603 0.85 10.82 25.08
CA LEU A 603 1.48 12.10 25.41
C LEU A 603 0.51 13.03 26.12
N GLU A 604 0.99 13.74 27.13
CA GLU A 604 0.36 14.92 27.71
C GLU A 604 0.91 16.18 27.05
N ILE A 605 0.03 17.01 26.49
CA ILE A 605 0.38 18.26 25.84
C ILE A 605 -0.41 19.42 26.44
N ASP A 606 0.28 20.46 26.92
CA ASP A 606 -0.34 21.74 27.26
C ASP A 606 -0.26 22.70 26.07
N ASN A 607 -1.33 22.73 25.27
CA ASN A 607 -1.41 23.58 24.08
C ASN A 607 -2.05 24.95 24.34
N LYS A 608 -2.19 25.36 25.61
CA LYS A 608 -2.71 26.68 25.97
C LYS A 608 -1.69 27.77 25.67
N SER A 609 -1.78 28.35 24.49
CA SER A 609 -0.86 29.39 24.04
C SER A 609 -1.51 30.77 23.98
N GLY A 610 -2.79 30.83 23.62
CA GLY A 610 -3.46 32.08 23.25
C GLY A 610 -2.85 32.77 22.02
N GLU A 611 -2.06 32.04 21.22
CA GLU A 611 -1.46 32.52 19.98
C GLU A 611 -2.42 32.33 18.79
N GLU A 612 -2.28 33.15 17.74
CA GLU A 612 -3.12 33.02 16.53
C GLU A 612 -2.65 31.90 15.59
N ARG A 613 -1.41 31.41 15.76
CA ARG A 613 -0.81 30.39 14.88
C ARG A 613 -1.16 28.99 15.40
N SER A 614 -1.72 28.17 14.51
CA SER A 614 -2.05 26.77 14.79
C SER A 614 -0.81 25.98 15.19
N ARG A 615 -0.97 25.11 16.19
CA ARG A 615 0.04 24.14 16.60
C ARG A 615 -0.51 22.75 16.36
N SER A 616 0.34 21.82 15.96
CA SER A 616 -0.02 20.45 15.62
C SER A 616 0.97 19.47 16.21
N ILE A 617 0.52 18.23 16.31
CA ILE A 617 1.36 17.08 16.59
C ILE A 617 1.53 16.33 15.27
N LEU A 618 2.77 16.16 14.85
CA LEU A 618 3.20 15.23 13.82
C LEU A 618 3.67 13.96 14.54
N ALA A 619 3.27 12.80 14.04
CA ALA A 619 3.76 11.50 14.45
C ALA A 619 3.87 10.66 13.19
N ASP A 620 5.04 10.64 12.56
CA ASP A 620 5.12 10.17 11.20
C ASP A 620 6.50 9.61 10.85
N SER A 621 6.54 8.74 9.86
CA SER A 621 7.76 8.46 9.11
C SER A 621 7.41 7.99 7.71
N VAL A 622 8.42 7.87 6.84
CA VAL A 622 8.25 7.34 5.48
C VAL A 622 7.68 5.91 5.47
N LEU A 623 7.94 5.13 6.53
CA LEU A 623 7.67 3.70 6.57
C LEU A 623 6.43 3.32 7.38
N VAL A 624 6.05 4.18 8.33
CA VAL A 624 5.02 3.87 9.30
C VAL A 624 3.96 4.96 9.25
N GLU A 625 2.81 4.61 8.68
CA GLU A 625 1.63 5.45 8.80
C GLU A 625 1.07 5.31 10.22
N THR A 626 0.92 6.43 10.93
CA THR A 626 0.35 6.42 12.28
C THR A 626 -1.06 6.97 12.33
N LYS A 627 -1.84 6.48 13.30
CA LYS A 627 -3.11 7.08 13.69
C LYS A 627 -2.94 7.87 14.96
N ILE A 628 -3.46 9.09 14.95
CA ILE A 628 -3.40 10.03 16.07
C ILE A 628 -4.82 10.29 16.59
N TYR A 629 -5.02 10.14 17.89
CA TYR A 629 -6.25 10.50 18.59
C TYR A 629 -5.96 11.54 19.67
N VAL A 630 -6.73 12.63 19.68
CA VAL A 630 -6.55 13.73 20.62
C VAL A 630 -7.76 13.81 21.54
N PHE A 631 -7.50 13.72 22.85
CA PHE A 631 -8.50 13.75 23.90
C PHE A 631 -8.36 15.01 24.75
N ASN A 632 -9.47 15.50 25.28
CA ASN A 632 -9.46 16.56 26.29
C ASN A 632 -8.86 16.05 27.60
N ALA A 633 -7.84 16.73 28.15
CA ALA A 633 -7.15 16.25 29.34
C ALA A 633 -7.99 16.29 30.63
N SER A 634 -9.14 16.98 30.62
CA SER A 634 -10.01 17.11 31.81
C SER A 634 -11.08 16.04 31.90
N ASN A 635 -11.58 15.54 30.76
CA ASN A 635 -12.72 14.63 30.70
C ASN A 635 -12.56 13.46 29.71
N TRP A 636 -11.41 13.33 29.03
CA TRP A 636 -11.12 12.29 28.04
C TRP A 636 -12.09 12.24 26.84
N GLU A 637 -12.81 13.33 26.57
CA GLU A 637 -13.63 13.45 25.38
C GLU A 637 -12.72 13.48 24.14
N LEU A 638 -12.99 12.60 23.16
CA LEU A 638 -12.29 12.62 21.88
C LEU A 638 -12.61 13.93 21.14
N LEU A 639 -11.58 14.73 20.88
CA LEU A 639 -11.71 16.04 20.25
C LEU A 639 -11.53 15.93 18.73
N ILE A 640 -10.49 15.21 18.29
CA ILE A 640 -10.13 15.06 16.88
C ILE A 640 -9.27 13.79 16.71
N SER A 641 -9.28 13.22 15.51
CA SER A 641 -8.35 12.18 15.09
C SER A 641 -7.87 12.45 13.67
N GLY A 642 -6.71 11.92 13.32
CA GLY A 642 -6.13 12.03 11.99
C GLY A 642 -5.02 11.01 11.77
N TYR A 643 -4.42 11.10 10.60
CA TYR A 643 -3.28 10.28 10.18
C TYR A 643 -2.08 11.19 10.09
N SER A 644 -0.93 10.75 10.61
CA SER A 644 0.37 11.44 10.55
C SER A 644 0.46 12.80 11.25
N GLU A 645 -0.48 13.72 11.03
CA GLU A 645 -0.52 15.03 11.66
C GLU A 645 -1.94 15.43 12.12
N VAL A 646 -2.03 16.05 13.29
CA VAL A 646 -3.27 16.61 13.80
C VAL A 646 -3.05 18.00 14.41
N VAL A 647 -3.83 18.99 13.93
CA VAL A 647 -3.89 20.33 14.54
C VAL A 647 -4.56 20.25 15.91
N LEU A 648 -3.83 20.71 16.94
CA LEU A 648 -4.26 20.61 18.33
C LEU A 648 -5.18 21.80 18.71
N PRO A 649 -6.24 21.55 19.50
CA PRO A 649 -7.06 22.63 20.05
C PRO A 649 -6.29 23.43 21.11
N ASP A 650 -6.63 24.71 21.32
CA ASP A 650 -6.00 25.63 22.31
C ASP A 650 -6.40 25.27 23.76
N GLU A 651 -6.10 24.05 24.16
CA GLU A 651 -6.35 23.51 25.49
C GLU A 651 -5.34 22.42 25.86
N LYS A 652 -5.43 21.90 27.09
CA LYS A 652 -4.58 20.78 27.51
C LYS A 652 -5.20 19.49 26.99
N CYS A 653 -4.43 18.66 26.30
CA CYS A 653 -4.90 17.43 25.68
C CYS A 653 -4.00 16.23 25.99
N TYR A 654 -4.55 15.05 25.78
CA TYR A 654 -3.83 13.79 25.71
C TYR A 654 -3.81 13.32 24.25
N VAL A 655 -2.66 12.86 23.76
CA VAL A 655 -2.48 12.41 22.38
C VAL A 655 -2.06 10.95 22.40
N LEU A 656 -2.86 10.08 21.78
CA LEU A 656 -2.57 8.66 21.58
C LEU A 656 -2.10 8.43 20.15
N ILE A 657 -0.96 7.77 19.97
CA ILE A 657 -0.30 7.53 18.68
C ILE A 657 -0.01 6.05 18.56
N TYR A 658 -0.44 5.40 17.47
CA TYR A 658 -0.08 4.01 17.18
C TYR A 658 0.09 3.76 15.68
N PRO A 659 0.88 2.76 15.26
CA PRO A 659 1.09 2.44 13.86
C PRO A 659 -0.11 1.69 13.27
N ILE A 660 -0.45 2.02 12.02
CA ILE A 660 -1.53 1.36 11.27
C ILE A 660 -0.96 0.29 10.35
N TYR A 661 0.16 0.61 9.72
CA TYR A 661 0.87 -0.25 8.79
C TYR A 661 2.37 -0.19 9.09
N HIS A 662 2.98 -1.37 9.07
CA HIS A 662 4.40 -1.57 9.34
C HIS A 662 4.82 -1.19 10.77
N TYR A 663 6.03 -1.59 11.13
CA TYR A 663 6.70 -1.24 12.36
C TYR A 663 7.97 -0.48 11.97
N GLY A 664 8.44 0.39 12.85
CA GLY A 664 9.62 1.18 12.55
C GLY A 664 9.74 2.42 13.40
N GLU A 665 10.77 3.19 13.10
CA GLU A 665 11.01 4.47 13.74
C GLU A 665 10.03 5.53 13.20
N ILE A 666 9.46 6.32 14.11
CA ILE A 666 8.64 7.49 13.80
C ILE A 666 9.18 8.72 14.51
N GLU A 667 9.06 9.87 13.84
CA GLU A 667 9.30 11.17 14.44
C GLU A 667 7.99 11.71 15.02
N ILE A 668 8.01 12.02 16.31
CA ILE A 668 6.94 12.76 16.97
C ILE A 668 7.39 14.20 17.20
N SER A 669 6.74 15.16 16.54
CA SER A 669 7.05 16.60 16.65
C SER A 669 5.82 17.41 17.09
N TYR A 670 5.98 18.19 18.17
CA TYR A 670 4.95 19.13 18.61
C TYR A 670 5.38 20.57 18.28
N ASN A 671 4.90 21.09 17.14
CA ASN A 671 5.32 22.38 16.60
C ASN A 671 4.16 23.20 16.02
N TYR A 672 4.48 24.28 15.31
CA TYR A 672 3.50 24.96 14.46
C TYR A 672 3.17 24.11 13.24
N GLU A 673 1.92 24.13 12.81
CA GLU A 673 1.40 23.36 11.65
C GLU A 673 2.21 23.58 10.38
N ASP A 674 2.66 24.80 10.13
CA ASP A 674 3.46 25.13 8.95
C ASP A 674 4.97 24.88 9.11
N LEU A 675 5.38 24.28 10.24
CA LEU A 675 6.74 23.78 10.46
C LEU A 675 6.82 22.24 10.50
N ASN A 676 5.68 21.57 10.61
CA ASN A 676 5.62 20.13 10.46
C ASN A 676 5.56 19.81 8.96
N GLU A 677 6.34 18.83 8.54
CA GLU A 677 6.34 18.33 7.17
C GLU A 677 5.99 16.84 7.22
N PRO A 678 4.69 16.47 7.10
CA PRO A 678 4.28 15.08 7.07
C PRO A 678 4.97 14.34 5.93
N SER A 679 5.42 13.12 6.21
CA SER A 679 5.93 12.22 5.18
C SER A 679 4.81 11.96 4.18
N GLY A 680 5.14 11.98 2.89
CA GLY A 680 4.18 11.76 1.81
C GLY A 680 3.69 10.31 1.77
N HIS A 681 2.69 9.96 2.59
CA HIS A 681 2.06 8.64 2.56
C HIS A 681 1.18 8.48 1.32
N TYR A 682 1.39 7.40 0.57
CA TYR A 682 0.63 7.11 -0.66
C TYR A 682 -0.86 6.82 -0.40
N TYR A 683 -1.24 6.60 0.87
CA TYR A 683 -2.62 6.37 1.31
C TYR A 683 -3.37 7.63 1.75
N ALA A 684 -2.84 8.84 1.53
CA ALA A 684 -3.63 10.06 1.67
C ALA A 684 -4.96 9.89 0.94
N GLU A 685 -6.04 9.72 1.73
CA GLU A 685 -7.38 9.47 1.24
C GLU A 685 -7.61 10.37 0.03
N ASN A 686 -7.99 9.77 -1.09
CA ASN A 686 -8.36 10.41 -2.35
C ASN A 686 -9.60 11.32 -2.15
N SER A 687 -9.52 12.31 -1.27
CA SER A 687 -10.51 13.36 -1.06
C SER A 687 -10.61 14.23 -2.31
N SER A 688 -9.54 14.30 -3.12
CA SER A 688 -9.54 14.91 -4.45
C SER A 688 -10.46 14.18 -5.45
N PHE A 689 -10.69 12.86 -5.29
CA PHE A 689 -11.63 12.08 -6.10
C PHE A 689 -13.09 12.42 -5.75
N LEU A 690 -13.39 12.64 -4.46
CA LEU A 690 -14.70 13.13 -4.01
C LEU A 690 -15.00 14.55 -4.52
N TRP A 691 -14.00 15.45 -4.54
CA TRP A 691 -14.18 16.79 -5.10
C TRP A 691 -14.43 16.76 -6.61
N SER A 692 -13.69 15.94 -7.36
CA SER A 692 -13.89 15.81 -8.81
C SER A 692 -15.21 15.12 -9.16
N PHE A 693 -15.65 14.09 -8.41
CA PHE A 693 -16.98 13.48 -8.57
C PHE A 693 -18.11 14.46 -8.24
N THR A 694 -17.94 15.28 -7.20
CA THR A 694 -18.92 16.32 -6.83
C THR A 694 -18.97 17.43 -7.88
N LEU A 695 -17.82 17.82 -8.44
CA LEU A 695 -17.74 18.78 -9.54
C LEU A 695 -18.41 18.24 -10.80
N PHE A 696 -18.11 16.98 -11.20
CA PHE A 696 -18.75 16.31 -12.34
C PHE A 696 -20.26 16.16 -12.13
N SER A 697 -20.69 15.82 -10.92
CA SER A 697 -22.12 15.73 -10.55
C SER A 697 -22.81 17.09 -10.64
N LEU A 698 -22.15 18.17 -10.21
CA LEU A 698 -22.65 19.54 -10.33
C LEU A 698 -22.70 20.00 -11.79
N PHE A 699 -21.72 19.64 -12.63
CA PHE A 699 -21.74 19.92 -14.07
C PHE A 699 -22.84 19.13 -14.80
N ALA A 700 -23.02 17.85 -14.47
CA ALA A 700 -24.09 17.01 -15.01
C ALA A 700 -25.48 17.55 -14.59
N LEU A 701 -25.64 17.96 -13.34
CA LEU A 701 -26.88 18.56 -12.84
C LEU A 701 -27.15 19.92 -13.49
N ALA A 702 -26.13 20.77 -13.66
CA ALA A 702 -26.25 22.04 -14.37
C ALA A 702 -26.61 21.85 -15.85
N TYR A 703 -26.06 20.82 -16.50
CA TYR A 703 -26.37 20.45 -17.89
C TYR A 703 -27.82 19.96 -18.04
N ILE A 704 -28.29 19.09 -17.14
CA ILE A 704 -29.68 18.61 -17.11
C ILE A 704 -30.67 19.76 -16.84
N LEU A 705 -30.33 20.69 -15.95
CA LEU A 705 -31.16 21.88 -15.65
C LEU A 705 -31.19 22.88 -16.82
N ARG A 706 -30.11 22.97 -17.62
CA ARG A 706 -30.06 23.79 -18.84
C ARG A 706 -30.92 23.20 -19.96
N ARG A 707 -30.99 21.86 -20.07
CA ARG A 707 -31.82 21.16 -21.07
C ARG A 707 -33.32 21.24 -20.80
N LYS A 708 -33.74 21.50 -19.55
CA LYS A 708 -35.16 21.75 -19.20
C LYS A 708 -35.65 23.19 -19.46
N ARG A 709 -34.77 24.09 -19.93
CA ARG A 709 -35.11 25.49 -20.26
C ARG A 709 -35.05 25.83 -21.75
N MET A 710 -34.81 24.84 -22.60
CA MET A 710 -35.13 24.85 -24.03
C MET A 710 -36.30 23.90 -24.28
#